data_AF-B8FGA8-F1
#
_entry.id   AF-B8FGA8-F1
#
_cell.length_a   1.000
_cell.length_b   1.000
_cell.length_c   1.000
_cell.angle_alpha   90.00
_cell.angle_beta   90.00
_cell.angle_gamma   90.00
#
_symmetry.space_group_name_H-M   'P 1'
#
loop_
_entity.id
_entity.type
_entity.pdbx_description
1 polymer ?
#
loop_
_entity_poly.entity_id
_entity_poly.type
_entity_poly.pdbx_seq_one_letter_code
_entity_poly.pdbx_strand_id
1 'polypeptide(L)'
;MSNDTPQSAMLNTLKGTYLFRETFSDSLLGEILENSTFMDLPKDACLFHQGDPGDAMYIVAEGELRVVVASENGGEYCAARIGPGEPVGEIQLLTGGKRTASVLAEQDAKLLCISRECMEPLTAGRSQFFDELNRIVLQRLRENQLLTILPHLFGHLDGQKLQFLKKQLDWVIVKKGERLFSQGEQSDCFYILTNGRLSVVMEDASGRKKHVNVIRPGECVGEMGMITEAPRNATIFAIRDSQLVRMDKASFEKIIDQYPRISMHFMRGLVDRTKKMEEPGHQKRTQINVAVIPASQGLSLTDFTVRMSRSFSKYGRVLHLSSQRLDRHWGMPEMSQVPAEDPKYNRLSTWLDEQEDKYQFIIYESDLASSNWSSRCLQQADHILVVGRADDNPAIKEIEWEIYADSDNLTRPKISLVLIHPDDSRLPQGTRHWLAPRQVDVHHHLCWNKDGDFDRVARFVSGNPVGLVLGGGGARGFAHLGVIRALEEFGIPIDMVCGASIGAIMGGFLAMGLDHQTRMKECRKGFVDINPLGDYTLPLVALVKSKILDRQLKLQYGDARIEDLWLNFFCVSSNLTNAKMVVHKSGPLWKAVRASISLPGILMPVFHRGGLLVDGGVINNLPADVMKNRYGGFIMLVDVSPDEDLQMPKGLDRIPSTRSLLWSRINPRKKKIQVPGILDIMMRTILLSSIHQSGKIKKEVDHFFYPPTEGFGLLDFKLLDKIYQAGYEYAFQELQGWKMLTEDLWEFKLSQSARH
;
A
#
# COMPACT_ATOMS: atom_id res chain seq x y z
N MET A 1 -0.94 69.71 -10.34
CA MET A 1 -0.53 68.64 -9.41
C MET A 1 -1.80 67.90 -9.05
N SER A 2 -1.89 66.62 -9.40
CA SER A 2 -3.10 65.80 -9.24
C SER A 2 -3.53 65.77 -7.77
N ASN A 3 -4.80 66.08 -7.52
CA ASN A 3 -5.44 65.76 -6.25
C ASN A 3 -5.70 64.25 -6.22
N ASP A 4 -4.66 63.47 -5.97
CA ASP A 4 -4.83 62.04 -5.69
C ASP A 4 -5.33 61.89 -4.25
N THR A 5 -6.59 61.52 -4.09
CA THR A 5 -7.14 61.13 -2.78
C THR A 5 -6.52 59.80 -2.35
N PRO A 6 -6.43 59.49 -1.03
CA PRO A 6 -5.91 58.20 -0.54
C PRO A 6 -6.60 56.99 -1.21
N GLN A 7 -7.88 57.12 -1.57
CA GLN A 7 -8.61 56.11 -2.35
C GLN A 7 -8.10 55.95 -3.79
N SER A 8 -7.72 57.01 -4.51
CA SER A 8 -7.20 56.87 -5.88
C SER A 8 -5.81 56.22 -5.89
N ALA A 9 -4.97 56.53 -4.90
CA ALA A 9 -3.67 55.87 -4.72
C ALA A 9 -3.81 54.37 -4.40
N MET A 10 -4.75 54.00 -3.53
CA MET A 10 -5.00 52.59 -3.20
C MET A 10 -5.68 51.85 -4.35
N LEU A 11 -6.54 52.50 -5.14
CA LEU A 11 -7.11 51.91 -6.35
C LEU A 11 -6.01 51.57 -7.38
N ASN A 12 -5.02 52.45 -7.55
CA ASN A 12 -3.84 52.18 -8.38
C ASN A 12 -2.98 51.04 -7.81
N THR A 13 -2.88 50.93 -6.48
CA THR A 13 -2.18 49.83 -5.80
C THR A 13 -2.89 48.49 -6.01
N LEU A 14 -4.22 48.46 -5.91
CA LEU A 14 -5.05 47.30 -6.25
C LEU A 14 -4.81 46.88 -7.71
N LYS A 15 -4.88 47.82 -8.66
CA LYS A 15 -4.59 47.53 -10.08
C LYS A 15 -3.17 47.00 -10.31
N GLY A 16 -2.21 47.40 -9.47
CA GLY A 16 -0.85 46.91 -9.50
C GLY A 16 -0.68 45.50 -8.94
N THR A 17 -1.61 45.04 -8.09
CA THR A 17 -1.56 43.74 -7.40
C THR A 17 -1.84 42.61 -8.39
N TYR A 18 -1.07 41.53 -8.35
CA TYR A 18 -1.24 40.41 -9.29
C TYR A 18 -2.64 39.76 -9.24
N LEU A 19 -3.33 39.84 -8.10
CA LEU A 19 -4.69 39.34 -7.93
C LEU A 19 -5.71 40.10 -8.78
N PHE A 20 -5.47 41.39 -9.06
CA PHE A 20 -6.46 42.28 -9.66
C PHE A 20 -6.00 42.94 -10.96
N ARG A 21 -4.70 42.87 -11.27
CA ARG A 21 -4.10 43.47 -12.47
C ARG A 21 -4.78 42.98 -13.73
N GLU A 22 -5.14 43.91 -14.63
CA GLU A 22 -5.65 43.68 -15.99
C GLU A 22 -6.96 42.88 -16.11
N THR A 23 -7.57 42.48 -14.99
CA THR A 23 -8.64 41.46 -15.02
C THR A 23 -9.99 42.00 -14.57
N PHE A 24 -10.02 43.09 -13.79
CA PHE A 24 -11.25 43.63 -13.21
C PHE A 24 -11.45 45.11 -13.54
N SER A 25 -12.72 45.52 -13.66
CA SER A 25 -13.09 46.89 -13.97
C SER A 25 -12.83 47.82 -12.78
N ASP A 26 -12.54 49.09 -13.07
CA ASP A 26 -12.35 50.14 -12.07
C ASP A 26 -13.55 50.27 -11.11
N SER A 27 -14.77 50.03 -11.62
CA SER A 27 -15.99 50.02 -10.81
C SER A 27 -15.98 48.92 -9.76
N LEU A 28 -15.55 47.71 -10.12
CA LEU A 28 -15.50 46.57 -9.20
C LEU A 28 -14.39 46.74 -8.15
N LEU A 29 -13.23 47.24 -8.58
CA LEU A 29 -12.13 47.54 -7.65
C LEU A 29 -12.50 48.69 -6.70
N GLY A 30 -13.29 49.67 -7.17
CA GLY A 30 -13.89 50.70 -6.33
C GLY A 30 -14.83 50.12 -5.28
N GLU A 31 -15.75 49.23 -5.68
CA GLU A 31 -16.66 48.53 -4.75
C GLU A 31 -15.89 47.71 -3.69
N ILE A 32 -14.82 46.99 -4.07
CA ILE A 32 -13.97 46.26 -3.12
C ILE A 32 -13.35 47.23 -2.11
N LEU A 33 -12.82 48.35 -2.60
CA LEU A 33 -12.10 49.32 -1.77
C LEU A 33 -13.04 50.09 -0.82
N GLU A 34 -14.28 50.36 -1.23
CA GLU A 34 -15.32 50.93 -0.37
C GLU A 34 -15.76 50.00 0.75
N ASN A 35 -15.76 48.68 0.49
CA ASN A 35 -16.12 47.67 1.48
C ASN A 35 -14.92 47.17 2.31
N SER A 36 -13.70 47.59 2.00
CA SER A 36 -12.48 47.17 2.70
C SER A 36 -12.15 48.10 3.87
N THR A 37 -11.35 47.61 4.83
CA THR A 37 -10.91 48.40 5.99
C THR A 37 -9.40 48.65 5.93
N PHE A 38 -8.96 49.86 6.28
CA PHE A 38 -7.53 50.16 6.43
C PHE A 38 -7.07 49.77 7.84
N MET A 39 -5.86 49.24 7.92
CA MET A 39 -5.24 48.80 9.16
C MET A 39 -3.80 49.32 9.23
N ASP A 40 -3.48 50.03 10.30
CA ASP A 40 -2.10 50.38 10.65
C ASP A 40 -1.49 49.25 11.49
N LEU A 41 -0.32 48.77 11.09
CA LEU A 41 0.43 47.72 11.77
C LEU A 41 1.82 48.26 12.16
N PRO A 42 2.07 48.54 13.45
CA PRO A 42 3.35 49.08 13.87
C PRO A 42 4.48 48.06 13.71
N LYS A 43 5.71 48.55 13.60
CA LYS A 43 6.91 47.71 13.50
C LYS A 43 6.94 46.63 14.60
N ASP A 44 7.36 45.43 14.20
CA ASP A 44 7.46 44.20 15.02
C ASP A 44 6.10 43.61 15.47
N ALA A 45 4.97 44.26 15.16
CA ALA A 45 3.66 43.70 15.44
C ALA A 45 3.32 42.53 14.53
N CYS A 46 2.64 41.53 15.09
CA CYS A 46 2.15 40.36 14.35
C CYS A 46 0.80 40.69 13.71
N LEU A 47 0.69 40.50 12.39
CA LEU A 47 -0.57 40.60 11.67
C LEU A 47 -1.48 39.41 11.98
N PHE A 48 -0.90 38.20 11.94
CA PHE A 48 -1.52 36.95 12.37
C PHE A 48 -0.45 35.89 12.59
N HIS A 49 -0.76 34.89 13.41
CA HIS A 49 0.09 33.75 13.68
C HIS A 49 -0.24 32.56 12.79
N GLN A 50 0.77 31.74 12.52
CA GLN A 50 0.57 30.42 11.93
C GLN A 50 -0.44 29.62 12.78
N GLY A 51 -1.48 29.10 12.14
CA GLY A 51 -2.56 28.37 12.81
C GLY A 51 -3.81 29.19 13.12
N ASP A 52 -3.77 30.52 12.98
CA ASP A 52 -4.94 31.38 13.13
C ASP A 52 -5.97 31.13 12.01
N PRO A 53 -7.26 31.48 12.19
CA PRO A 53 -8.25 31.43 11.12
C PRO A 53 -7.87 32.30 9.91
N GLY A 54 -8.12 31.81 8.70
CA GLY A 54 -7.89 32.54 7.46
C GLY A 54 -9.16 33.16 6.88
N ASP A 55 -9.65 34.21 7.52
CA ASP A 55 -10.92 34.89 7.21
C ASP A 55 -10.78 36.22 6.47
N ALA A 56 -9.56 36.72 6.29
CA ALA A 56 -9.25 37.93 5.55
C ALA A 56 -8.00 37.79 4.68
N MET A 57 -7.86 38.65 3.68
CA MET A 57 -6.58 38.90 3.00
C MET A 57 -6.20 40.36 3.21
N TYR A 58 -4.90 40.64 3.12
CA TYR A 58 -4.35 41.97 3.33
C TYR A 58 -3.50 42.35 2.13
N ILE A 59 -3.59 43.61 1.71
CA ILE A 59 -2.74 44.16 0.66
C ILE A 59 -1.89 45.24 1.29
N VAL A 60 -0.58 45.13 1.14
CA VAL A 60 0.35 46.13 1.69
C VAL A 60 0.22 47.41 0.88
N ALA A 61 -0.22 48.50 1.50
CA ALA A 61 -0.25 49.82 0.89
C ALA A 61 1.09 50.55 1.11
N GLU A 62 1.61 50.49 2.33
CA GLU A 62 2.89 51.07 2.75
C GLU A 62 3.60 50.11 3.73
N GLY A 63 4.93 50.14 3.78
CA GLY A 63 5.74 49.31 4.68
C GLY A 63 6.17 47.97 4.10
N GLU A 64 6.74 47.11 4.95
CA GLU A 64 7.23 45.77 4.59
C GLU A 64 6.86 44.77 5.70
N LEU A 65 6.39 43.60 5.30
CA LEU A 65 6.06 42.49 6.19
C LEU A 65 7.05 41.34 5.98
N ARG A 66 7.40 40.61 7.05
CA ARG A 66 8.14 39.36 6.98
C ARG A 66 7.22 38.18 7.26
N VAL A 67 7.36 37.11 6.47
CA VAL A 67 6.65 35.84 6.62
C VAL A 67 7.57 34.86 7.32
N VAL A 68 7.12 34.29 8.44
CA VAL A 68 7.88 33.39 9.28
C VAL A 68 7.15 32.06 9.40
N VAL A 69 7.85 30.96 9.13
CA VAL A 69 7.29 29.60 9.23
C VAL A 69 8.02 28.86 10.35
N ALA A 70 7.25 28.23 11.24
CA ALA A 70 7.79 27.35 12.26
C ALA A 70 8.27 26.04 11.62
N SER A 71 9.52 25.66 11.89
CA SER A 71 10.11 24.39 11.51
C SER A 71 9.71 23.28 12.48
N GLU A 72 9.56 22.05 11.98
CA GLU A 72 9.26 20.87 12.81
C GLU A 72 10.32 20.61 13.91
N ASN A 73 11.53 21.17 13.78
CA ASN A 73 12.62 21.06 14.75
C ASN A 73 12.63 22.19 15.82
N GLY A 74 11.58 23.01 15.91
CA GLY A 74 11.44 24.04 16.95
C GLY A 74 12.16 25.37 16.67
N GLY A 75 12.59 25.62 15.43
CA GLY A 75 13.15 26.91 14.99
C GLY A 75 12.22 27.65 14.03
N GLU A 76 12.38 28.96 13.90
CA GLU A 76 11.64 29.79 12.93
C GLU A 76 12.56 30.24 11.79
N TYR A 77 12.07 30.22 10.55
CA TYR A 77 12.80 30.79 9.41
C TYR A 77 11.94 31.77 8.63
N CYS A 78 12.59 32.81 8.10
CA CYS A 78 11.95 33.80 7.23
C CYS A 78 11.72 33.18 5.85
N ALA A 79 10.46 32.91 5.52
CA ALA A 79 10.07 32.30 4.25
C ALA A 79 10.01 33.33 3.11
N ALA A 80 9.58 34.57 3.39
CA ALA A 80 9.45 35.63 2.40
C ALA A 80 9.38 37.02 3.06
N ARG A 81 9.55 38.06 2.25
CA ARG A 81 9.20 39.46 2.57
C ARG A 81 8.12 39.93 1.61
N ILE A 82 7.19 40.75 2.10
CA ILE A 82 6.01 41.22 1.37
C ILE A 82 6.01 42.75 1.42
N GLY A 83 6.06 43.37 0.24
CA GLY A 83 6.13 44.82 0.07
C GLY A 83 4.86 45.44 -0.52
N PRO A 84 4.86 46.76 -0.78
CA PRO A 84 3.69 47.47 -1.29
C PRO A 84 3.13 46.88 -2.59
N GLY A 85 1.81 46.72 -2.66
CA GLY A 85 1.08 46.11 -3.76
C GLY A 85 1.05 44.58 -3.74
N GLU A 86 1.68 43.93 -2.76
CA GLU A 86 1.63 42.47 -2.62
C GLU A 86 0.55 42.04 -1.61
N PRO A 87 -0.23 40.99 -1.93
CA PRO A 87 -1.22 40.44 -1.03
C PRO A 87 -0.62 39.38 -0.10
N VAL A 88 -1.23 39.25 1.08
CA VAL A 88 -0.93 38.22 2.06
C VAL A 88 -2.21 37.65 2.68
N GLY A 89 -2.27 36.32 2.80
CA GLY A 89 -3.41 35.62 3.38
C GLY A 89 -4.56 35.37 2.40
N GLU A 90 -4.37 35.67 1.12
CA GLU A 90 -5.32 35.46 0.02
C GLU A 90 -5.67 34.00 -0.20
N ILE A 91 -4.70 33.10 -0.01
CA ILE A 91 -4.90 31.67 -0.16
C ILE A 91 -5.97 31.21 0.83
N GLN A 92 -5.82 31.42 2.14
CA GLN A 92 -6.80 30.91 3.10
C GLN A 92 -8.15 31.63 3.05
N LEU A 93 -8.18 32.91 2.64
CA LEU A 93 -9.45 33.58 2.36
C LEU A 93 -10.23 32.83 1.27
N LEU A 94 -9.52 32.41 0.22
CA LEU A 94 -10.08 31.73 -0.95
C LEU A 94 -10.16 30.21 -0.81
N THR A 95 -9.32 29.51 -0.06
CA THR A 95 -9.34 28.04 0.09
C THR A 95 -9.92 27.61 1.42
N GLY A 96 -10.09 28.54 2.37
CA GLY A 96 -10.49 28.24 3.74
C GLY A 96 -9.31 27.77 4.60
N GLY A 97 -9.60 27.41 5.85
CA GLY A 97 -8.59 26.84 6.77
C GLY A 97 -7.81 27.86 7.59
N LYS A 98 -6.62 27.43 8.05
CA LYS A 98 -5.77 28.17 8.98
C LYS A 98 -4.55 28.75 8.29
N ARG A 99 -4.05 29.90 8.77
CA ARG A 99 -2.84 30.57 8.30
C ARG A 99 -1.65 29.60 8.31
N THR A 100 -0.92 29.54 7.20
CA THR A 100 0.21 28.62 7.02
C THR A 100 1.54 29.17 7.54
N ALA A 101 1.59 30.46 7.85
CA ALA A 101 2.76 31.16 8.36
C ALA A 101 2.33 32.30 9.29
N SER A 102 3.24 32.72 10.17
CA SER A 102 3.10 33.95 10.94
C SER A 102 3.60 35.12 10.10
N VAL A 103 2.94 36.27 10.18
CA VAL A 103 3.34 37.47 9.42
C VAL A 103 3.52 38.62 10.37
N LEU A 104 4.69 39.26 10.32
CA LEU A 104 5.06 40.37 11.21
C LEU A 104 5.47 41.59 10.39
N ALA A 105 5.16 42.78 10.90
CA ALA A 105 5.66 44.03 10.34
C ALA A 105 7.16 44.18 10.59
N GLU A 106 7.94 44.40 9.54
CA GLU A 106 9.37 44.73 9.67
C GLU A 106 9.61 46.24 9.83
N GLN A 107 8.65 47.03 9.37
CA GLN A 107 8.53 48.47 9.51
C GLN A 107 7.06 48.82 9.76
N ASP A 108 6.76 50.05 10.19
CA ASP A 108 5.37 50.50 10.26
C ASP A 108 4.71 50.32 8.89
N ALA A 109 3.61 49.59 8.85
CA ALA A 109 2.94 49.18 7.64
C ALA A 109 1.47 49.61 7.65
N LYS A 110 0.95 49.94 6.46
CA LYS A 110 -0.47 50.17 6.24
C LYS A 110 -1.02 49.11 5.32
N LEU A 111 -2.10 48.48 5.73
CA LEU A 111 -2.69 47.34 5.03
C LEU A 111 -4.14 47.65 4.66
N LEU A 112 -4.57 47.24 3.48
CA LEU A 112 -5.97 47.13 3.14
C LEU A 112 -6.46 45.72 3.48
N CYS A 113 -7.34 45.60 4.47
CA CYS A 113 -7.97 44.35 4.88
C CYS A 113 -9.26 44.12 4.09
N ILE A 114 -9.29 43.00 3.36
CA ILE A 114 -10.46 42.49 2.63
C ILE A 114 -10.90 41.23 3.38
N SER A 115 -11.99 41.32 4.14
CA SER A 115 -12.53 40.19 4.89
C SER A 115 -13.45 39.31 4.01
N ARG A 116 -13.72 38.09 4.47
CA ARG A 116 -14.69 37.18 3.85
C ARG A 116 -16.09 37.79 3.80
N GLU A 117 -16.52 38.45 4.88
CA GLU A 117 -17.80 39.15 4.95
C GLU A 117 -17.91 40.27 3.91
N CYS A 118 -16.80 40.96 3.61
CA CYS A 118 -16.75 41.97 2.55
C CYS A 118 -16.81 41.35 1.14
N MET A 119 -16.24 40.15 0.96
CA MET A 119 -16.17 39.46 -0.33
C MET A 119 -17.47 38.74 -0.70
N GLU A 120 -18.17 38.12 0.26
CA GLU A 120 -19.36 37.31 -0.01
C GLU A 120 -20.46 38.06 -0.79
N PRO A 121 -20.86 39.29 -0.42
CA PRO A 121 -21.86 40.07 -1.17
C PRO A 121 -21.40 40.45 -2.57
N LEU A 122 -20.10 40.74 -2.75
CA LEU A 122 -19.51 41.09 -4.05
C LEU A 122 -19.45 39.89 -5.01
N THR A 123 -19.43 38.67 -4.45
CA THR A 123 -19.42 37.41 -5.20
C THR A 123 -20.82 36.86 -5.48
N ALA A 124 -21.83 37.24 -4.69
CA ALA A 124 -23.22 36.81 -4.84
C ALA A 124 -23.83 37.38 -6.14
N GLY A 125 -23.75 36.60 -7.22
CA GLY A 125 -24.29 36.94 -8.55
C GLY A 125 -23.24 37.28 -9.62
N ARG A 126 -21.94 37.19 -9.32
CA ARG A 126 -20.83 37.48 -10.26
C ARG A 126 -19.82 36.32 -10.32
N SER A 127 -20.22 35.16 -10.85
CA SER A 127 -19.40 33.93 -10.90
C SER A 127 -18.03 34.13 -11.57
N GLN A 128 -17.96 34.90 -12.65
CA GLN A 128 -16.72 35.18 -13.39
C GLN A 128 -15.62 35.85 -12.54
N PHE A 129 -15.98 36.72 -11.60
CA PHE A 129 -14.99 37.36 -10.72
C PHE A 129 -14.28 36.34 -9.83
N PHE A 130 -15.05 35.42 -9.27
CA PHE A 130 -14.56 34.40 -8.35
C PHE A 130 -13.78 33.31 -9.08
N ASP A 131 -14.23 32.90 -10.28
CA ASP A 131 -13.52 31.95 -11.13
C ASP A 131 -12.10 32.43 -11.46
N GLU A 132 -11.98 33.72 -11.73
CA GLU A 132 -10.74 34.34 -12.13
C GLU A 132 -9.76 34.53 -10.95
N LEU A 133 -10.26 34.96 -9.78
CA LEU A 133 -9.46 34.96 -8.55
C LEU A 133 -9.00 33.55 -8.17
N ASN A 134 -9.88 32.54 -8.29
CA ASN A 134 -9.52 31.15 -8.05
C ASN A 134 -8.46 30.67 -9.03
N ARG A 135 -8.54 31.03 -10.31
CA ARG A 135 -7.54 30.69 -11.33
C ARG A 135 -6.16 31.20 -10.95
N ILE A 136 -6.09 32.45 -10.52
CA ILE A 136 -4.84 33.11 -10.09
C ILE A 136 -4.27 32.42 -8.83
N VAL A 137 -5.11 32.13 -7.82
CA VAL A 137 -4.66 31.48 -6.59
C VAL A 137 -4.27 30.02 -6.79
N LEU A 138 -5.02 29.27 -7.60
CA LEU A 138 -4.67 27.92 -8.02
C LEU A 138 -3.31 27.88 -8.71
N GLN A 139 -3.04 28.83 -9.61
CA GLN A 139 -1.74 28.96 -10.24
C GLN A 139 -0.64 29.20 -9.21
N ARG A 140 -0.87 30.07 -8.22
CA ARG A 140 0.11 30.34 -7.14
C ARG A 140 0.37 29.11 -6.26
N LEU A 141 -0.66 28.32 -5.95
CA LEU A 141 -0.53 27.09 -5.16
C LEU A 141 0.23 26.00 -5.92
N ARG A 142 -0.11 25.80 -7.19
CA ARG A 142 0.63 24.93 -8.11
C ARG A 142 2.10 25.32 -8.19
N GLU A 143 2.38 26.63 -8.26
CA GLU A 143 3.74 27.13 -8.22
C GLU A 143 4.44 26.85 -6.89
N ASN A 144 3.76 27.00 -5.75
CA ASN A 144 4.32 26.67 -4.43
C ASN A 144 4.62 25.18 -4.28
N GLN A 145 3.78 24.29 -4.81
CA GLN A 145 4.04 22.85 -4.87
C GLN A 145 5.28 22.53 -5.72
N LEU A 146 5.48 23.23 -6.84
CA LEU A 146 6.73 23.09 -7.60
C LEU A 146 7.95 23.50 -6.78
N LEU A 147 7.83 24.50 -5.88
CA LEU A 147 8.95 24.92 -5.04
C LEU A 147 9.37 23.84 -4.04
N THR A 148 8.48 22.94 -3.64
CA THR A 148 8.83 21.83 -2.74
C THR A 148 9.43 20.65 -3.51
N ILE A 149 8.97 20.41 -4.74
CA ILE A 149 9.40 19.27 -5.57
C ILE A 149 10.73 19.54 -6.29
N LEU A 150 10.88 20.70 -6.95
CA LEU A 150 12.02 20.98 -7.82
C LEU A 150 13.37 20.88 -7.08
N PRO A 151 13.54 21.39 -5.85
CA PRO A 151 14.80 21.24 -5.13
C PRO A 151 15.17 19.78 -4.83
N HIS A 152 14.18 18.89 -4.67
CA HIS A 152 14.45 17.46 -4.46
C HIS A 152 14.98 16.77 -5.73
N LEU A 153 14.51 17.21 -6.91
CA LEU A 153 14.91 16.64 -8.20
C LEU A 153 16.20 17.25 -8.75
N PHE A 154 16.37 18.56 -8.56
CA PHE A 154 17.42 19.36 -9.20
C PHE A 154 18.49 19.89 -8.24
N GLY A 155 18.33 19.63 -6.93
CA GLY A 155 19.26 20.05 -5.90
C GLY A 155 19.03 21.49 -5.44
N HIS A 156 20.08 22.15 -4.94
CA HIS A 156 19.95 23.51 -4.43
C HIS A 156 19.64 24.53 -5.55
N LEU A 157 18.50 25.21 -5.44
CA LEU A 157 18.02 26.22 -6.37
C LEU A 157 17.92 27.58 -5.68
N ASP A 158 18.66 28.57 -6.17
CA ASP A 158 18.45 29.97 -5.79
C ASP A 158 17.30 30.58 -6.61
N GLY A 159 16.86 31.79 -6.26
CA GLY A 159 15.72 32.44 -6.92
C GLY A 159 15.87 32.60 -8.43
N GLN A 160 17.10 32.83 -8.94
CA GLN A 160 17.35 32.95 -10.37
C GLN A 160 17.24 31.60 -11.09
N LYS A 161 17.87 30.56 -10.55
CA LYS A 161 17.81 29.19 -11.10
C LYS A 161 16.38 28.65 -11.12
N LEU A 162 15.64 28.90 -10.04
CA LEU A 162 14.26 28.47 -9.90
C LEU A 162 13.36 29.15 -10.94
N GLN A 163 13.49 30.46 -11.13
CA GLN A 163 12.76 31.19 -12.17
C GLN A 163 13.14 30.75 -13.57
N PHE A 164 14.41 30.40 -13.79
CA PHE A 164 14.85 29.84 -15.06
C PHE A 164 14.19 28.48 -15.34
N LEU A 165 14.20 27.56 -14.36
CA LEU A 165 13.56 26.25 -14.47
C LEU A 165 12.05 26.37 -14.73
N LYS A 166 11.35 27.26 -14.02
CA LYS A 166 9.89 27.46 -14.21
C LYS A 166 9.52 27.82 -15.66
N LYS A 167 10.35 28.61 -16.35
CA LYS A 167 10.11 28.98 -17.76
C LYS A 167 10.29 27.83 -18.76
N GLN A 168 10.84 26.71 -18.31
CA GLN A 168 11.08 25.50 -19.10
C GLN A 168 10.03 24.41 -18.85
N LEU A 169 8.98 24.70 -18.08
CA LEU A 169 7.96 23.74 -17.65
C LEU A 169 6.58 24.11 -18.19
N ASP A 170 5.87 23.12 -18.74
CA ASP A 170 4.48 23.24 -19.19
C ASP A 170 3.55 22.44 -18.29
N TRP A 171 2.39 22.98 -17.92
CA TRP A 171 1.40 22.25 -17.13
C TRP A 171 0.58 21.27 -17.98
N VAL A 172 0.36 20.07 -17.44
CA VAL A 172 -0.44 19.02 -18.06
C VAL A 172 -1.42 18.45 -17.02
N ILE A 173 -2.68 18.33 -17.40
CA ILE A 173 -3.73 17.72 -16.58
C ILE A 173 -4.18 16.43 -17.27
N VAL A 174 -4.27 15.35 -16.51
CA VAL A 174 -4.72 14.04 -16.99
C VAL A 174 -5.85 13.57 -16.08
N LYS A 175 -7.04 13.32 -16.64
CA LYS A 175 -8.19 12.87 -15.88
C LYS A 175 -8.09 11.38 -15.53
N LYS A 176 -8.78 10.97 -14.46
CA LYS A 176 -8.89 9.55 -14.08
C LYS A 176 -9.23 8.68 -15.31
N GLY A 177 -8.47 7.60 -15.50
CA GLY A 177 -8.63 6.66 -16.62
C GLY A 177 -7.97 7.10 -17.94
N GLU A 178 -7.61 8.38 -18.09
CA GLU A 178 -6.92 8.86 -19.29
C GLU A 178 -5.47 8.35 -19.34
N ARG A 179 -5.01 8.15 -20.58
CA ARG A 179 -3.64 7.74 -20.88
C ARG A 179 -2.76 8.96 -21.12
N LEU A 180 -1.62 9.01 -20.44
CA LEU A 180 -0.61 10.05 -20.65
C LEU A 180 0.23 9.77 -21.92
N PHE A 181 0.74 8.56 -22.08
CA PHE A 181 1.44 8.09 -23.29
C PHE A 181 1.47 6.55 -23.35
N SER A 182 1.82 5.99 -24.51
CA SER A 182 1.88 4.53 -24.74
C SER A 182 3.30 3.98 -24.87
N GLN A 183 3.47 2.72 -24.46
CA GLN A 183 4.69 1.96 -24.72
C GLN A 183 4.98 1.92 -26.23
N GLY A 184 6.24 2.12 -26.61
CA GLY A 184 6.71 2.15 -27.99
C GLY A 184 6.57 3.51 -28.70
N GLU A 185 5.87 4.49 -28.12
CA GLU A 185 5.84 5.86 -28.65
C GLU A 185 7.23 6.51 -28.55
N GLN A 186 7.51 7.49 -29.40
CA GLN A 186 8.78 8.23 -29.32
C GLN A 186 8.82 9.08 -28.04
N SER A 187 10.00 9.18 -27.43
CA SER A 187 10.20 9.92 -26.18
C SER A 187 11.00 11.19 -26.43
N ASP A 188 10.37 12.34 -26.23
CA ASP A 188 10.97 13.68 -26.44
C ASP A 188 10.85 14.60 -25.21
N CYS A 189 10.18 14.12 -24.16
CA CYS A 189 9.91 14.87 -22.94
C CYS A 189 9.77 13.93 -21.75
N PHE A 190 9.87 14.48 -20.55
CA PHE A 190 9.49 13.78 -19.32
C PHE A 190 8.51 14.63 -18.52
N TYR A 191 7.86 13.98 -17.56
CA TYR A 191 6.85 14.59 -16.71
C TYR A 191 7.25 14.43 -15.24
N ILE A 192 6.91 15.42 -14.43
CA ILE A 192 6.99 15.37 -12.98
C ILE A 192 5.56 15.42 -12.47
N LEU A 193 5.15 14.41 -11.72
CA LEU A 193 3.82 14.38 -11.11
C LEU A 193 3.81 15.34 -9.92
N THR A 194 2.95 16.36 -9.92
CA THR A 194 2.83 17.32 -8.81
C THR A 194 1.71 16.92 -7.87
N ASN A 195 0.60 16.42 -8.41
CA ASN A 195 -0.54 15.92 -7.66
C ASN A 195 -1.22 14.77 -8.43
N GLY A 196 -1.87 13.83 -7.73
CA GLY A 196 -2.58 12.69 -8.28
C GLY A 196 -1.80 11.38 -8.17
N ARG A 197 -2.08 10.43 -9.06
CA ARG A 197 -1.47 9.11 -9.06
C ARG A 197 -1.54 8.47 -10.44
N LEU A 198 -0.42 7.92 -10.91
CA LEU A 198 -0.35 7.27 -12.24
C LEU A 198 0.03 5.80 -12.13
N SER A 199 -0.58 4.97 -12.96
CA SER A 199 -0.30 3.55 -13.13
C SER A 199 0.71 3.33 -14.27
N VAL A 200 1.70 2.47 -14.03
CA VAL A 200 2.69 2.03 -15.03
C VAL A 200 2.32 0.63 -15.51
N VAL A 201 1.98 0.52 -16.80
CA VAL A 201 1.57 -0.73 -17.44
C VAL A 201 2.58 -1.10 -18.53
N MET A 202 3.13 -2.31 -18.46
CA MET A 202 3.97 -2.87 -19.53
C MET A 202 3.24 -4.01 -20.24
N GLU A 203 3.41 -4.06 -21.55
CA GLU A 203 2.93 -5.16 -22.39
C GLU A 203 4.09 -6.12 -22.68
N ASP A 204 3.90 -7.41 -22.38
CA ASP A 204 4.88 -8.46 -22.70
C ASP A 204 4.85 -8.84 -24.19
N ALA A 205 5.83 -9.64 -24.64
CA ALA A 205 5.91 -10.10 -26.04
C ALA A 205 4.70 -10.96 -26.50
N SER A 206 3.83 -11.38 -25.56
CA SER A 206 2.59 -12.10 -25.86
C SER A 206 1.35 -11.20 -25.89
N GLY A 207 1.53 -9.88 -25.80
CA GLY A 207 0.45 -8.90 -25.77
C GLY A 207 -0.27 -8.79 -24.42
N ARG A 208 0.27 -9.40 -23.36
CA ARG A 208 -0.35 -9.34 -22.02
C ARG A 208 0.14 -8.11 -21.29
N LYS A 209 -0.81 -7.26 -20.90
CA LYS A 209 -0.57 -6.09 -20.07
C LYS A 209 -0.40 -6.50 -18.60
N LYS A 210 0.62 -5.95 -17.97
CA LYS A 210 0.94 -6.16 -16.54
C LYS A 210 1.15 -4.80 -15.88
N HIS A 211 0.46 -4.57 -14.76
CA HIS A 211 0.75 -3.45 -13.88
C HIS A 211 2.11 -3.69 -13.21
N VAL A 212 3.02 -2.73 -13.36
CA VAL A 212 4.41 -2.83 -12.90
C VAL A 212 4.61 -2.02 -11.64
N ASN A 213 4.16 -0.75 -11.65
CA ASN A 213 4.40 0.18 -10.57
C ASN A 213 3.40 1.34 -10.60
N VAL A 214 3.42 2.17 -9.57
CA VAL A 214 2.64 3.41 -9.45
C VAL A 214 3.60 4.59 -9.28
N ILE A 215 3.35 5.68 -10.00
CA ILE A 215 4.07 6.96 -9.89
C ILE A 215 3.32 7.86 -8.91
N ARG A 216 4.09 8.53 -8.05
CA ARG A 216 3.60 9.36 -6.94
C ARG A 216 4.02 10.83 -7.08
N PRO A 217 3.34 11.77 -6.40
CA PRO A 217 3.76 13.17 -6.37
C PRO A 217 5.25 13.32 -6.03
N GLY A 218 5.93 14.19 -6.77
CA GLY A 218 7.38 14.39 -6.70
C GLY A 218 8.22 13.44 -7.55
N GLU A 219 7.63 12.37 -8.11
CA GLU A 219 8.35 11.45 -9.00
C GLU A 219 8.29 11.85 -10.47
N CYS A 220 9.31 11.45 -11.23
CA CYS A 220 9.37 11.62 -12.67
C CYS A 220 8.84 10.40 -13.42
N VAL A 221 8.36 10.63 -14.65
CA VAL A 221 8.01 9.57 -15.60
C VAL A 221 8.37 9.98 -17.03
N GLY A 222 8.87 9.02 -17.80
CA GLY A 222 9.26 9.22 -19.20
C GLY A 222 10.68 9.77 -19.37
N GLU A 223 11.45 9.86 -18.29
CA GLU A 223 12.81 10.38 -18.25
C GLU A 223 13.80 9.54 -19.06
N MET A 224 13.58 8.22 -19.15
CA MET A 224 14.55 7.30 -19.74
C MET A 224 14.72 7.52 -21.22
N GLY A 225 13.61 7.57 -21.96
CA GLY A 225 13.67 7.78 -23.40
C GLY A 225 14.18 9.18 -23.79
N MET A 226 14.10 10.17 -22.89
CA MET A 226 14.69 11.50 -23.11
C MET A 226 16.23 11.46 -23.08
N ILE A 227 16.82 10.63 -22.21
CA ILE A 227 18.28 10.50 -22.06
C ILE A 227 18.86 9.49 -23.06
N THR A 228 18.19 8.35 -23.25
CA THR A 228 18.71 7.24 -24.07
C THR A 228 18.22 7.28 -25.52
N GLU A 229 17.35 8.23 -25.88
CA GLU A 229 16.66 8.31 -27.18
C GLU A 229 15.84 7.06 -27.53
N ALA A 230 15.54 6.23 -26.53
CA ALA A 230 14.74 5.04 -26.70
C ALA A 230 13.23 5.38 -26.73
N PRO A 231 12.39 4.56 -27.38
CA PRO A 231 10.95 4.66 -27.25
C PRO A 231 10.49 4.52 -25.78
N ARG A 232 9.25 4.94 -25.49
CA ARG A 232 8.62 4.78 -24.19
C ARG A 232 8.60 3.30 -23.78
N ASN A 233 9.13 2.97 -22.60
CA ASN A 233 9.24 1.59 -22.13
C ASN A 233 7.93 1.03 -21.53
N ALA A 234 6.96 1.89 -21.22
CA ALA A 234 5.69 1.52 -20.59
C ALA A 234 4.58 2.48 -21.04
N THR A 235 3.33 2.04 -20.87
CA THR A 235 2.12 2.85 -21.01
C THR A 235 1.73 3.41 -19.66
N ILE A 236 1.35 4.68 -19.60
CA ILE A 236 1.03 5.38 -18.34
C ILE A 236 -0.42 5.84 -18.35
N PHE A 237 -1.17 5.51 -17.30
CA PHE A 237 -2.56 5.92 -17.09
C PHE A 237 -2.73 6.68 -15.78
N ALA A 238 -3.68 7.60 -15.70
CA ALA A 238 -4.06 8.23 -14.44
C ALA A 238 -5.02 7.33 -13.64
N ILE A 239 -4.69 7.04 -12.38
CA ILE A 239 -5.55 6.30 -11.43
C ILE A 239 -6.60 7.24 -10.81
N ARG A 240 -6.23 8.52 -10.64
CA ARG A 240 -7.10 9.63 -10.28
C ARG A 240 -6.68 10.89 -11.03
N ASP A 241 -7.51 11.92 -11.00
CA ASP A 241 -7.19 13.23 -11.57
C ASP A 241 -5.78 13.67 -11.14
N SER A 242 -4.93 13.91 -12.13
CA SER A 242 -3.50 14.12 -11.94
C SER A 242 -3.04 15.41 -12.62
N GLN A 243 -2.18 16.13 -11.92
CA GLN A 243 -1.52 17.34 -12.41
C GLN A 243 -0.02 17.05 -12.54
N LEU A 244 0.54 17.39 -13.69
CA LEU A 244 1.94 17.18 -14.00
C LEU A 244 2.54 18.47 -14.55
N VAL A 245 3.86 18.57 -14.44
CA VAL A 245 4.64 19.46 -15.30
C VAL A 245 5.45 18.66 -16.30
N ARG A 246 5.42 19.08 -17.55
CA ARG A 246 6.15 18.53 -18.67
C ARG A 246 7.40 19.37 -18.92
N MET A 247 8.52 18.70 -19.19
CA MET A 247 9.75 19.31 -19.68
C MET A 247 10.18 18.57 -20.95
N ASP A 248 10.32 19.30 -22.05
CA ASP A 248 10.84 18.75 -23.30
C ASP A 248 12.37 18.71 -23.35
N LYS A 249 12.90 17.94 -24.30
CA LYS A 249 14.34 17.74 -24.49
C LYS A 249 15.08 19.06 -24.72
N ALA A 250 14.56 19.95 -25.58
CA ALA A 250 15.20 21.23 -25.88
C ALA A 250 15.29 22.13 -24.64
N SER A 251 14.27 22.09 -23.79
CA SER A 251 14.23 22.83 -22.52
C SER A 251 15.20 22.24 -21.50
N PHE A 252 15.36 20.91 -21.47
CA PHE A 252 16.37 20.25 -20.64
C PHE A 252 17.81 20.53 -21.11
N GLU A 253 18.05 20.56 -22.42
CA GLU A 253 19.35 20.93 -23.01
C GLU A 253 19.78 22.36 -22.60
N LYS A 254 18.85 23.32 -22.60
CA LYS A 254 19.14 24.68 -22.08
C LYS A 254 19.56 24.68 -20.61
N ILE A 255 18.99 23.78 -19.78
CA ILE A 255 19.38 23.63 -18.37
C ILE A 255 20.77 23.03 -18.26
N ILE A 256 21.11 22.06 -19.12
CA ILE A 256 22.45 21.47 -19.17
C ILE A 256 23.48 22.55 -19.52
N ASP A 257 23.20 23.37 -20.53
CA ASP A 257 24.13 24.41 -21.00
C ASP A 257 24.33 25.51 -19.96
N GLN A 258 23.25 25.99 -19.34
CA GLN A 258 23.30 27.12 -18.42
C GLN A 258 23.67 26.73 -16.99
N TYR A 259 23.23 25.55 -16.53
CA TYR A 259 23.44 25.07 -15.17
C TYR A 259 23.86 23.58 -15.10
N PRO A 260 25.07 23.21 -15.57
CA PRO A 260 25.53 21.81 -15.63
C PRO A 260 25.50 21.05 -14.29
N ARG A 261 25.66 21.75 -13.17
CA ARG A 261 25.60 21.12 -11.83
C ARG A 261 24.19 20.65 -11.47
N ILE A 262 23.17 21.37 -11.93
CA ILE A 262 21.75 21.03 -11.69
C ILE A 262 21.39 19.76 -12.47
N SER A 263 21.75 19.71 -13.76
CA SER A 263 21.49 18.53 -14.60
C SER A 263 22.21 17.28 -14.07
N MET A 264 23.45 17.42 -13.58
CA MET A 264 24.18 16.32 -12.94
C MET A 264 23.52 15.81 -11.66
N HIS A 265 22.90 16.70 -10.86
CA HIS A 265 22.15 16.28 -9.68
C HIS A 265 20.92 15.46 -10.07
N PHE A 266 20.16 15.94 -11.06
CA PHE A 266 19.02 15.21 -11.62
C PHE A 266 19.43 13.84 -12.16
N MET A 267 20.49 13.76 -12.97
CA MET A 267 20.98 12.50 -13.52
C MET A 267 21.43 11.50 -12.44
N ARG A 268 22.09 11.96 -11.38
CA ARG A 268 22.43 11.10 -10.22
C ARG A 268 21.18 10.57 -9.54
N GLY A 269 20.17 11.42 -9.32
CA GLY A 269 18.88 11.01 -8.76
C GLY A 269 18.19 9.91 -9.58
N LEU A 270 18.27 9.98 -10.91
CA LEU A 270 17.76 8.91 -11.78
C LEU A 270 18.52 7.60 -11.62
N VAL A 271 19.87 7.64 -11.61
CA VAL A 271 20.69 6.44 -11.43
C VAL A 271 20.44 5.80 -10.06
N ASP A 272 20.34 6.60 -9.01
CA ASP A 272 20.03 6.11 -7.66
C ASP A 272 18.62 5.49 -7.60
N ARG A 273 17.65 6.06 -8.32
CA ARG A 273 16.31 5.48 -8.45
C ARG A 273 16.33 4.13 -9.18
N THR A 274 17.11 3.99 -10.26
CA THR A 274 17.26 2.71 -10.97
C THR A 274 17.86 1.65 -10.06
N LYS A 275 18.87 1.99 -9.25
CA LYS A 275 19.44 1.08 -8.23
C LYS A 275 18.42 0.71 -7.14
N LYS A 276 17.65 1.69 -6.65
CA LYS A 276 16.61 1.46 -5.63
C LYS A 276 15.42 0.64 -6.14
N MET A 277 15.13 0.65 -7.44
CA MET A 277 14.14 -0.25 -8.04
C MET A 277 14.57 -1.73 -7.99
N GLU A 278 15.87 -2.02 -7.84
CA GLU A 278 16.41 -3.37 -7.70
C GLU A 278 16.47 -3.85 -6.23
N GLU A 279 16.33 -2.95 -5.25
CA GLU A 279 16.38 -3.27 -3.83
C GLU A 279 14.97 -3.53 -3.24
N PRO A 280 14.68 -4.73 -2.73
CA PRO A 280 13.44 -5.00 -2.01
C PRO A 280 13.37 -4.18 -0.71
N GLY A 281 12.25 -3.47 -0.49
CA GLY A 281 11.91 -2.91 0.83
C GLY A 281 12.00 -1.38 0.96
N HIS A 282 12.47 -0.64 -0.05
CA HIS A 282 12.50 0.82 -0.02
C HIS A 282 11.16 1.46 -0.47
N GLN A 283 10.09 1.30 0.32
CA GLN A 283 8.89 2.12 0.17
C GLN A 283 9.05 3.43 0.95
N LYS A 284 9.30 4.55 0.24
CA LYS A 284 9.19 5.90 0.82
C LYS A 284 7.77 6.11 1.35
N ARG A 285 7.65 6.88 2.46
CA ARG A 285 6.38 7.33 3.08
C ARG A 285 5.36 7.71 2.01
N THR A 286 4.37 6.85 1.77
CA THR A 286 3.33 7.12 0.77
C THR A 286 2.16 7.81 1.45
N GLN A 287 1.78 8.98 0.95
CA GLN A 287 0.43 9.50 1.14
C GLN A 287 -0.55 8.51 0.49
N ILE A 288 -1.60 8.07 1.20
CA ILE A 288 -2.63 7.17 0.66
C ILE A 288 -4.00 7.73 0.98
N ASN A 289 -4.78 7.96 -0.07
CA ASN A 289 -6.18 8.31 0.02
C ASN A 289 -7.03 7.04 0.03
N VAL A 290 -7.85 6.87 1.07
CA VAL A 290 -8.69 5.70 1.28
C VAL A 290 -10.15 6.13 1.21
N ALA A 291 -10.91 5.63 0.24
CA ALA A 291 -12.37 5.77 0.28
C ALA A 291 -12.98 4.60 1.05
N VAL A 292 -13.92 4.90 1.95
CA VAL A 292 -14.68 3.92 2.70
C VAL A 292 -16.13 4.02 2.25
N ILE A 293 -16.63 2.96 1.62
CA ILE A 293 -18.00 2.92 1.11
C ILE A 293 -18.80 1.77 1.74
N PRO A 294 -20.12 1.95 1.95
CA PRO A 294 -20.97 0.93 2.52
C PRO A 294 -21.47 -0.06 1.45
N ALA A 295 -21.49 -1.34 1.78
CA ALA A 295 -22.13 -2.41 1.01
C ALA A 295 -23.34 -3.03 1.74
N SER A 296 -23.60 -2.62 2.98
CA SER A 296 -24.68 -3.13 3.84
C SER A 296 -25.54 -2.02 4.40
N GLN A 297 -26.81 -2.33 4.69
CA GLN A 297 -27.71 -1.41 5.38
C GLN A 297 -27.48 -1.48 6.90
N GLY A 298 -27.64 -0.36 7.61
CA GLY A 298 -27.53 -0.31 9.08
C GLY A 298 -26.09 -0.42 9.64
N LEU A 299 -25.07 -0.36 8.78
CA LEU A 299 -23.68 -0.22 9.20
C LEU A 299 -23.42 1.23 9.63
N SER A 300 -22.89 1.45 10.84
CA SER A 300 -22.33 2.75 11.22
C SER A 300 -20.98 2.95 10.53
N LEU A 301 -21.01 3.52 9.32
CA LEU A 301 -19.82 3.80 8.52
C LEU A 301 -18.86 4.75 9.26
N THR A 302 -19.42 5.72 9.99
CA THR A 302 -18.65 6.66 10.81
C THR A 302 -17.87 5.94 11.92
N ASP A 303 -18.49 5.03 12.66
CA ASP A 303 -17.79 4.29 13.74
C ASP A 303 -16.69 3.40 13.18
N PHE A 304 -16.96 2.73 12.05
CA PHE A 304 -15.95 1.94 11.35
C PHE A 304 -14.76 2.84 10.95
N THR A 305 -15.04 3.99 10.36
CA THR A 305 -14.02 4.92 9.85
C THR A 305 -13.20 5.55 10.98
N VAL A 306 -13.82 5.86 12.13
CA VAL A 306 -13.11 6.33 13.33
C VAL A 306 -12.12 5.28 13.84
N ARG A 307 -12.50 4.00 13.84
CA ARG A 307 -11.62 2.92 14.30
C ARG A 307 -10.52 2.60 13.30
N MET A 308 -10.82 2.64 12.00
CA MET A 308 -9.79 2.62 10.96
C MET A 308 -8.81 3.78 11.13
N SER A 309 -9.29 5.00 11.40
CA SER A 309 -8.44 6.18 11.62
C SER A 309 -7.44 5.96 12.78
N ARG A 310 -7.89 5.37 13.89
CA ARG A 310 -7.01 5.00 15.03
C ARG A 310 -5.97 3.93 14.67
N SER A 311 -6.30 3.05 13.73
CA SER A 311 -5.38 2.00 13.27
C SER A 311 -4.34 2.60 12.31
N PHE A 312 -4.75 3.48 11.40
CA PHE A 312 -3.85 4.22 10.52
C PHE A 312 -2.94 5.20 11.27
N SER A 313 -3.38 5.76 12.40
CA SER A 313 -2.57 6.71 13.17
C SER A 313 -1.29 6.09 13.76
N LYS A 314 -1.19 4.76 13.78
CA LYS A 314 0.03 4.02 14.15
C LYS A 314 1.13 4.15 13.09
N TYR A 315 0.77 4.48 11.85
CA TYR A 315 1.69 4.55 10.71
C TYR A 315 1.88 5.98 10.18
N GLY A 316 1.09 6.95 10.65
CA GLY A 316 1.19 8.32 10.17
C GLY A 316 0.07 9.27 10.59
N ARG A 317 0.19 10.54 10.18
CA ARG A 317 -0.89 11.53 10.39
C ARG A 317 -2.11 11.17 9.54
N VAL A 318 -3.28 11.13 10.16
CA VAL A 318 -4.55 10.76 9.53
C VAL A 318 -5.53 11.92 9.54
N LEU A 319 -6.20 12.15 8.40
CA LEU A 319 -7.36 13.01 8.29
C LEU A 319 -8.58 12.17 7.92
N HIS A 320 -9.69 12.33 8.65
CA HIS A 320 -10.96 11.66 8.36
C HIS A 320 -11.99 12.69 7.91
N LEU A 321 -12.37 12.60 6.64
CA LEU A 321 -13.34 13.46 5.97
C LEU A 321 -14.65 12.71 5.72
N SER A 322 -15.76 13.35 6.04
CA SER A 322 -17.10 12.98 5.60
C SER A 322 -17.81 14.25 5.11
N SER A 323 -18.91 14.12 4.37
CA SER A 323 -19.72 15.26 3.92
C SER A 323 -20.04 16.21 5.08
N GLN A 324 -20.54 15.67 6.19
CA GLN A 324 -20.87 16.43 7.40
C GLN A 324 -19.66 17.10 8.06
N ARG A 325 -18.51 16.43 8.10
CA ARG A 325 -17.29 17.00 8.70
C ARG A 325 -16.71 18.11 7.85
N LEU A 326 -16.78 17.95 6.52
CA LEU A 326 -16.33 18.95 5.56
C LEU A 326 -17.19 20.21 5.66
N ASP A 327 -18.51 20.07 5.60
CA ASP A 327 -19.44 21.20 5.68
C ASP A 327 -19.29 21.94 7.02
N ARG A 328 -19.11 21.21 8.13
CA ARG A 328 -18.82 21.79 9.45
C ARG A 328 -17.49 22.53 9.49
N HIS A 329 -16.44 22.00 8.84
CA HIS A 329 -15.14 22.66 8.77
C HIS A 329 -15.24 24.03 8.08
N TRP A 330 -16.11 24.12 7.07
CA TRP A 330 -16.30 25.31 6.26
C TRP A 330 -17.36 26.28 6.79
N GLY A 331 -18.20 25.83 7.73
CA GLY A 331 -19.37 26.59 8.16
C GLY A 331 -20.41 26.82 7.04
N MET A 332 -20.27 26.10 5.92
CA MET A 332 -21.11 26.22 4.73
C MET A 332 -21.80 24.88 4.47
N PRO A 333 -23.13 24.78 4.69
CA PRO A 333 -23.90 23.60 4.32
C PRO A 333 -23.77 23.32 2.82
N GLU A 334 -23.76 22.04 2.43
CA GLU A 334 -23.72 21.56 1.04
C GLU A 334 -22.39 21.81 0.30
N MET A 335 -21.34 22.31 0.96
CA MET A 335 -20.02 22.49 0.33
C MET A 335 -19.46 21.16 -0.20
N SER A 336 -19.72 20.07 0.51
CA SER A 336 -19.37 18.70 0.10
C SER A 336 -20.10 18.23 -1.16
N GLN A 337 -21.29 18.77 -1.44
CA GLN A 337 -22.15 18.38 -2.55
C GLN A 337 -22.00 19.28 -3.78
N VAL A 338 -21.08 20.24 -3.76
CA VAL A 338 -20.81 21.12 -4.89
C VAL A 338 -20.39 20.31 -6.14
N PRO A 339 -21.12 20.45 -7.27
CA PRO A 339 -20.85 19.70 -8.50
C PRO A 339 -19.60 20.24 -9.22
N ALA A 340 -19.06 19.47 -10.17
CA ALA A 340 -17.80 19.78 -10.86
C ALA A 340 -17.82 21.11 -11.64
N GLU A 341 -19.01 21.53 -12.08
CA GLU A 341 -19.25 22.72 -12.87
C GLU A 341 -19.36 23.99 -12.02
N ASP A 342 -19.52 23.87 -10.71
CA ASP A 342 -19.65 25.01 -9.81
C ASP A 342 -18.27 25.61 -9.47
N PRO A 343 -18.09 26.93 -9.57
CA PRO A 343 -16.86 27.64 -9.18
C PRO A 343 -16.29 27.25 -7.80
N LYS A 344 -17.17 26.95 -6.83
CA LYS A 344 -16.79 26.51 -5.48
C LYS A 344 -16.10 25.14 -5.47
N TYR A 345 -16.27 24.33 -6.52
CA TYR A 345 -15.62 23.02 -6.64
C TYR A 345 -14.11 23.16 -6.62
N ASN A 346 -13.59 24.14 -7.36
CA ASN A 346 -12.16 24.43 -7.43
C ASN A 346 -11.61 24.77 -6.04
N ARG A 347 -12.39 25.52 -5.27
CA ARG A 347 -12.11 25.89 -3.88
C ARG A 347 -11.90 24.65 -2.99
N LEU A 348 -12.84 23.70 -3.09
CA LEU A 348 -12.78 22.44 -2.37
C LEU A 348 -11.61 21.58 -2.83
N SER A 349 -11.41 21.44 -4.14
CA SER A 349 -10.31 20.67 -4.70
C SER A 349 -8.96 21.18 -4.19
N THR A 350 -8.79 22.49 -4.19
CA THR A 350 -7.56 23.16 -3.72
C THR A 350 -7.29 22.85 -2.24
N TRP A 351 -8.33 22.97 -1.40
CA TRP A 351 -8.19 22.67 0.02
C TRP A 351 -7.87 21.19 0.28
N LEU A 352 -8.44 20.27 -0.50
CA LEU A 352 -8.13 18.84 -0.42
C LEU A 352 -6.67 18.58 -0.79
N ASP A 353 -6.16 19.21 -1.85
CA ASP A 353 -4.75 19.12 -2.26
C ASP A 353 -3.81 19.59 -1.12
N GLU A 354 -4.16 20.69 -0.42
CA GLU A 354 -3.39 21.14 0.75
C GLU A 354 -3.42 20.15 1.92
N GLN A 355 -4.46 19.32 2.04
CA GLN A 355 -4.52 18.30 3.09
C GLN A 355 -3.61 17.11 2.75
N GLU A 356 -3.48 16.76 1.47
CA GLU A 356 -2.58 15.69 1.05
C GLU A 356 -1.14 15.98 1.46
N ASP A 357 -0.70 17.23 1.37
CA ASP A 357 0.63 17.65 1.84
C ASP A 357 0.83 17.48 3.35
N LYS A 358 -0.25 17.53 4.14
CA LYS A 358 -0.20 17.49 5.61
C LYS A 358 -0.37 16.07 6.15
N TYR A 359 -1.18 15.23 5.52
CA TYR A 359 -1.58 13.93 6.07
C TYR A 359 -1.02 12.78 5.25
N GLN A 360 -0.51 11.76 5.92
CA GLN A 360 -0.07 10.54 5.24
C GLN A 360 -1.25 9.64 4.86
N PHE A 361 -2.36 9.75 5.58
CA PHE A 361 -3.58 9.04 5.25
C PHE A 361 -4.76 10.00 5.26
N ILE A 362 -5.50 10.07 4.15
CA ILE A 362 -6.79 10.76 4.12
C ILE A 362 -7.85 9.69 3.91
N ILE A 363 -8.77 9.59 4.87
CA ILE A 363 -9.87 8.65 4.83
C ILE A 363 -11.14 9.40 4.48
N TYR A 364 -11.64 9.15 3.27
CA TYR A 364 -12.89 9.67 2.74
C TYR A 364 -14.03 8.71 3.07
N GLU A 365 -14.87 9.07 4.03
CA GLU A 365 -16.13 8.41 4.34
C GLU A 365 -17.20 8.87 3.35
N SER A 366 -17.72 7.97 2.52
CA SER A 366 -18.78 8.30 1.57
C SER A 366 -20.13 8.50 2.26
N ASP A 367 -21.08 9.09 1.55
CA ASP A 367 -22.48 9.02 1.98
C ASP A 367 -23.01 7.59 1.80
N LEU A 368 -24.13 7.28 2.46
CA LEU A 368 -24.79 5.98 2.31
C LEU A 368 -25.44 5.79 0.93
N ALA A 369 -25.81 6.89 0.29
CA ALA A 369 -26.37 6.93 -1.05
C ALA A 369 -25.36 7.52 -2.04
N SER A 370 -25.64 7.33 -3.34
CA SER A 370 -24.90 8.03 -4.39
C SER A 370 -25.10 9.54 -4.24
N SER A 371 -24.01 10.29 -4.27
CA SER A 371 -23.97 11.75 -4.09
C SER A 371 -22.71 12.33 -4.74
N ASN A 372 -22.65 13.66 -4.89
CA ASN A 372 -21.45 14.33 -5.41
C ASN A 372 -20.25 14.10 -4.48
N TRP A 373 -20.49 14.05 -3.17
CA TRP A 373 -19.46 13.68 -2.20
C TRP A 373 -18.98 12.23 -2.37
N SER A 374 -19.90 11.27 -2.51
CA SER A 374 -19.55 9.86 -2.71
C SER A 374 -18.72 9.63 -3.98
N SER A 375 -19.11 10.23 -5.12
CA SER A 375 -18.31 10.15 -6.34
C SER A 375 -16.95 10.83 -6.18
N ARG A 376 -16.86 11.95 -5.46
CA ARG A 376 -15.57 12.57 -5.13
C ARG A 376 -14.69 11.66 -4.29
N CYS A 377 -15.24 10.95 -3.30
CA CYS A 377 -14.48 9.97 -2.51
C CYS A 377 -13.86 8.90 -3.43
N LEU A 378 -14.65 8.35 -4.36
CA LEU A 378 -14.20 7.34 -5.31
C LEU A 378 -13.20 7.85 -6.36
N GLN A 379 -13.28 9.13 -6.72
CA GLN A 379 -12.36 9.78 -7.65
C GLN A 379 -11.01 10.09 -6.99
N GLN A 380 -10.99 10.41 -5.69
CA GLN A 380 -9.76 10.74 -4.97
C GLN A 380 -9.06 9.52 -4.36
N ALA A 381 -9.72 8.36 -4.32
CA ALA A 381 -9.21 7.16 -3.70
C ALA A 381 -8.03 6.54 -4.45
N ASP A 382 -6.99 6.19 -3.69
CA ASP A 382 -5.94 5.27 -4.13
C ASP A 382 -6.28 3.81 -3.76
N HIS A 383 -7.06 3.65 -2.69
CA HIS A 383 -7.58 2.38 -2.20
C HIS A 383 -9.04 2.55 -1.77
N ILE A 384 -9.92 1.65 -2.19
CA ILE A 384 -11.34 1.65 -1.86
C ILE A 384 -11.62 0.49 -0.90
N LEU A 385 -12.18 0.78 0.26
CA LEU A 385 -12.70 -0.17 1.23
C LEU A 385 -14.20 -0.29 1.05
N VAL A 386 -14.63 -1.44 0.51
CA VAL A 386 -16.05 -1.80 0.40
C VAL A 386 -16.44 -2.53 1.67
N VAL A 387 -17.26 -1.91 2.51
CA VAL A 387 -17.51 -2.39 3.88
C VAL A 387 -18.94 -2.94 4.00
N GLY A 388 -19.05 -4.23 4.22
CA GLY A 388 -20.32 -4.94 4.42
C GLY A 388 -20.38 -5.65 5.76
N ARG A 389 -21.57 -5.86 6.29
CA ARG A 389 -21.81 -6.87 7.34
C ARG A 389 -21.91 -8.23 6.66
N ALA A 390 -21.17 -9.22 7.17
CA ALA A 390 -21.10 -10.54 6.54
C ALA A 390 -22.46 -11.27 6.46
N ASP A 391 -23.38 -10.95 7.37
CA ASP A 391 -24.73 -11.51 7.49
C ASP A 391 -25.79 -10.83 6.62
N ASP A 392 -25.44 -9.75 5.92
CA ASP A 392 -26.37 -8.97 5.08
C ASP A 392 -26.40 -9.45 3.62
N ASN A 393 -27.29 -8.86 2.81
CA ASN A 393 -27.44 -9.16 1.39
C ASN A 393 -26.18 -8.76 0.58
N PRO A 394 -25.52 -9.71 -0.12
CA PRO A 394 -24.30 -9.47 -0.87
C PRO A 394 -24.49 -8.72 -2.21
N ALA A 395 -25.71 -8.36 -2.59
CA ALA A 395 -25.99 -7.65 -3.83
C ALA A 395 -25.22 -6.32 -3.91
N ILE A 396 -24.72 -5.99 -5.10
CA ILE A 396 -24.04 -4.73 -5.38
C ILE A 396 -25.01 -3.56 -5.18
N LYS A 397 -24.61 -2.55 -4.42
CA LYS A 397 -25.37 -1.31 -4.21
C LYS A 397 -25.09 -0.29 -5.32
N GLU A 398 -25.97 0.71 -5.45
CA GLU A 398 -25.86 1.76 -6.46
C GLU A 398 -24.52 2.52 -6.37
N ILE A 399 -24.06 2.85 -5.15
CA ILE A 399 -22.76 3.50 -4.91
C ILE A 399 -21.56 2.66 -5.39
N GLU A 400 -21.72 1.34 -5.49
CA GLU A 400 -20.67 0.43 -5.96
C GLU A 400 -20.63 0.35 -7.49
N TRP A 401 -21.65 0.80 -8.22
CA TRP A 401 -21.69 0.69 -9.69
C TRP A 401 -20.56 1.46 -10.35
N GLU A 402 -20.20 2.63 -9.84
CA GLU A 402 -19.08 3.44 -10.35
C GLU A 402 -17.73 2.71 -10.22
N ILE A 403 -17.59 1.79 -9.25
CA ILE A 403 -16.37 1.02 -9.02
C ILE A 403 -16.20 -0.08 -10.06
N TYR A 404 -17.28 -0.78 -10.39
CA TYR A 404 -17.25 -1.99 -11.24
C TYR A 404 -17.72 -1.73 -12.67
N ALA A 405 -18.10 -0.50 -13.01
CA ALA A 405 -18.44 -0.10 -14.37
C ALA A 405 -17.23 -0.17 -15.32
N ASP A 406 -16.03 0.13 -14.81
CA ASP A 406 -14.79 -0.02 -15.56
C ASP A 406 -14.20 -1.42 -15.32
N SER A 407 -13.91 -2.13 -16.42
CA SER A 407 -13.49 -3.53 -16.39
C SER A 407 -11.98 -3.72 -16.35
N ASP A 408 -11.20 -2.64 -16.50
CA ASP A 408 -9.75 -2.71 -16.51
C ASP A 408 -9.15 -2.56 -15.08
N ASN A 409 -8.63 -3.66 -14.55
CA ASN A 409 -7.94 -3.68 -13.26
C ASN A 409 -6.65 -2.84 -13.24
N LEU A 410 -6.13 -2.43 -14.41
CA LEU A 410 -4.85 -1.76 -14.53
C LEU A 410 -4.93 -0.25 -14.29
N THR A 411 -6.13 0.33 -14.40
CA THR A 411 -6.39 1.78 -14.32
C THR A 411 -7.21 2.18 -13.10
N ARG A 412 -7.77 1.22 -12.36
CA ARG A 412 -8.58 1.49 -11.15
C ARG A 412 -7.75 1.50 -9.86
N PRO A 413 -8.24 2.18 -8.80
CA PRO A 413 -7.71 2.04 -7.44
C PRO A 413 -7.74 0.58 -6.95
N LYS A 414 -6.89 0.26 -5.97
CA LYS A 414 -6.98 -1.04 -5.28
C LYS A 414 -8.30 -1.14 -4.54
N ILE A 415 -8.96 -2.29 -4.60
CA ILE A 415 -10.25 -2.53 -3.94
C ILE A 415 -10.07 -3.65 -2.93
N SER A 416 -10.42 -3.35 -1.67
CA SER A 416 -10.56 -4.36 -0.62
C SER A 416 -12.02 -4.46 -0.17
N LEU A 417 -12.55 -5.68 -0.16
CA LEU A 417 -13.81 -5.98 0.51
C LEU A 417 -13.55 -6.25 2.00
N VAL A 418 -14.23 -5.56 2.90
CA VAL A 418 -14.18 -5.77 4.35
C VAL A 418 -15.54 -6.29 4.81
N LEU A 419 -15.56 -7.53 5.30
CA LEU A 419 -16.75 -8.18 5.84
C LEU A 419 -16.68 -8.20 7.37
N ILE A 420 -17.58 -7.45 8.00
CA ILE A 420 -17.66 -7.30 9.44
C ILE A 420 -18.52 -8.41 10.03
N HIS A 421 -18.00 -9.02 11.09
CA HIS A 421 -18.65 -10.04 11.90
C HIS A 421 -18.85 -9.52 13.33
N PRO A 422 -19.94 -9.88 14.01
CA PRO A 422 -20.21 -9.46 15.39
C PRO A 422 -19.23 -10.06 16.41
N ASP A 423 -18.83 -11.32 16.19
CA ASP A 423 -17.87 -12.07 17.02
C ASP A 423 -17.02 -13.00 16.14
N ASP A 424 -16.01 -13.63 16.74
CA ASP A 424 -15.14 -14.61 16.09
C ASP A 424 -15.42 -16.07 16.52
N SER A 425 -16.61 -16.34 17.07
CA SER A 425 -16.99 -17.65 17.61
C SER A 425 -17.17 -18.74 16.54
N ARG A 426 -17.43 -18.33 15.29
CA ARG A 426 -17.61 -19.21 14.14
C ARG A 426 -16.78 -18.70 12.98
N LEU A 427 -16.29 -19.61 12.14
CA LEU A 427 -15.68 -19.21 10.88
C LEU A 427 -16.66 -18.38 10.04
N PRO A 428 -16.17 -17.38 9.29
CA PRO A 428 -16.92 -16.73 8.24
C PRO A 428 -17.57 -17.76 7.31
N GLN A 429 -18.70 -17.39 6.70
CA GLN A 429 -19.40 -18.24 5.74
C GLN A 429 -20.01 -17.40 4.64
N GLY A 430 -20.17 -18.01 3.46
CA GLY A 430 -20.91 -17.37 2.36
C GLY A 430 -20.13 -16.27 1.64
N THR A 431 -18.84 -16.11 1.91
CA THR A 431 -17.98 -15.06 1.31
C THR A 431 -17.95 -15.13 -0.21
N ARG A 432 -18.10 -16.33 -0.78
CA ARG A 432 -18.23 -16.52 -2.23
C ARG A 432 -19.36 -15.69 -2.86
N HIS A 433 -20.46 -15.45 -2.14
CA HIS A 433 -21.60 -14.69 -2.68
C HIS A 433 -21.30 -13.19 -2.71
N TRP A 434 -20.44 -12.71 -1.79
CA TRP A 434 -19.92 -11.36 -1.80
C TRP A 434 -18.88 -11.14 -2.90
N LEU A 435 -18.02 -12.14 -3.13
CA LEU A 435 -16.95 -12.11 -4.13
C LEU A 435 -17.45 -12.37 -5.56
N ALA A 436 -18.52 -13.15 -5.75
CA ALA A 436 -19.02 -13.51 -7.08
C ALA A 436 -19.38 -12.29 -7.95
N PRO A 437 -20.09 -11.27 -7.45
CA PRO A 437 -20.42 -10.09 -8.26
C PRO A 437 -19.31 -9.03 -8.27
N ARG A 438 -18.31 -9.09 -7.36
CA ARG A 438 -17.31 -8.04 -7.16
C ARG A 438 -15.93 -8.45 -7.65
N GLN A 439 -15.30 -7.58 -8.45
CA GLN A 439 -13.88 -7.74 -8.79
C GLN A 439 -13.02 -7.01 -7.75
N VAL A 440 -12.58 -7.73 -6.72
CA VAL A 440 -11.73 -7.18 -5.65
C VAL A 440 -10.32 -7.75 -5.69
N ASP A 441 -9.35 -6.97 -5.21
CA ASP A 441 -7.95 -7.39 -5.16
C ASP A 441 -7.68 -8.26 -3.94
N VAL A 442 -8.27 -7.89 -2.80
CA VAL A 442 -8.18 -8.60 -1.52
C VAL A 442 -9.53 -8.53 -0.80
N HIS A 443 -9.82 -9.52 0.03
CA HIS A 443 -10.93 -9.45 0.97
C HIS A 443 -10.44 -9.70 2.39
N HIS A 444 -11.09 -9.09 3.37
CA HIS A 444 -10.78 -9.19 4.78
C HIS A 444 -12.03 -9.55 5.56
N HIS A 445 -11.91 -10.49 6.48
CA HIS A 445 -12.88 -10.65 7.55
C HIS A 445 -12.41 -9.84 8.75
N LEU A 446 -13.33 -9.18 9.43
CA LEU A 446 -13.05 -8.35 10.59
C LEU A 446 -14.07 -8.65 11.67
N CYS A 447 -13.62 -8.99 12.87
CA CYS A 447 -14.48 -9.05 14.05
C CYS A 447 -14.62 -7.64 14.63
N TRP A 448 -15.86 -7.17 14.79
CA TRP A 448 -16.11 -5.81 15.25
C TRP A 448 -15.40 -5.53 16.57
N ASN A 449 -15.40 -6.44 17.54
CA ASN A 449 -14.80 -6.15 18.86
C ASN A 449 -13.29 -6.41 18.94
N LYS A 450 -12.59 -6.58 17.81
CA LYS A 450 -11.16 -6.95 17.76
C LYS A 450 -10.33 -5.91 17.02
N ASP A 451 -9.72 -4.97 17.75
CA ASP A 451 -8.92 -3.90 17.15
C ASP A 451 -7.74 -4.42 16.30
N GLY A 452 -7.21 -5.60 16.62
CA GLY A 452 -6.15 -6.25 15.82
C GLY A 452 -6.57 -6.56 14.38
N ASP A 453 -7.87 -6.74 14.10
CA ASP A 453 -8.36 -6.94 12.73
C ASP A 453 -8.41 -5.61 11.95
N PHE A 454 -8.71 -4.48 12.61
CA PHE A 454 -8.60 -3.15 12.01
C PHE A 454 -7.14 -2.82 11.71
N ASP A 455 -6.24 -3.15 12.63
CA ASP A 455 -4.80 -2.99 12.44
C ASP A 455 -4.28 -3.80 11.25
N ARG A 456 -4.80 -5.03 11.05
CA ARG A 456 -4.49 -5.86 9.87
C ARG A 456 -4.90 -5.15 8.59
N VAL A 457 -6.14 -4.66 8.51
CA VAL A 457 -6.62 -3.94 7.31
C VAL A 457 -5.78 -2.69 7.07
N ALA A 458 -5.45 -1.91 8.11
CA ALA A 458 -4.59 -0.74 8.00
C ALA A 458 -3.17 -1.09 7.49
N ARG A 459 -2.58 -2.22 7.93
CA ARG A 459 -1.30 -2.73 7.38
C ARG A 459 -1.39 -3.08 5.91
N PHE A 460 -2.45 -3.77 5.47
CA PHE A 460 -2.66 -4.06 4.05
C PHE A 460 -2.76 -2.79 3.21
N VAL A 461 -3.58 -1.82 3.63
CA VAL A 461 -3.80 -0.58 2.89
C VAL A 461 -2.55 0.30 2.89
N SER A 462 -1.81 0.34 4.00
CA SER A 462 -0.56 1.11 4.11
C SER A 462 0.65 0.46 3.41
N GLY A 463 0.50 -0.74 2.84
CA GLY A 463 1.58 -1.45 2.16
C GLY A 463 2.52 -2.23 3.08
N ASN A 464 2.16 -2.39 4.36
CA ASN A 464 2.96 -3.06 5.39
C ASN A 464 2.34 -4.36 5.96
N PRO A 465 1.66 -5.22 5.17
CA PRO A 465 1.13 -6.47 5.72
C PRO A 465 2.26 -7.43 6.09
N VAL A 466 2.07 -8.24 7.13
CA VAL A 466 3.03 -9.24 7.57
C VAL A 466 2.59 -10.64 7.12
N GLY A 467 3.36 -11.23 6.20
CA GLY A 467 3.08 -12.55 5.63
C GLY A 467 3.93 -13.65 6.24
N LEU A 468 3.31 -14.79 6.56
CA LEU A 468 4.00 -16.00 7.01
C LEU A 468 3.96 -17.09 5.93
N VAL A 469 5.13 -17.55 5.50
CA VAL A 469 5.29 -18.61 4.50
C VAL A 469 5.79 -19.87 5.19
N LEU A 470 5.06 -20.97 5.04
CA LEU A 470 5.36 -22.25 5.70
C LEU A 470 5.80 -23.29 4.68
N GLY A 471 7.05 -23.73 4.78
CA GLY A 471 7.64 -24.72 3.89
C GLY A 471 7.11 -26.14 4.08
N GLY A 472 7.30 -26.99 3.06
CA GLY A 472 7.09 -28.42 3.17
C GLY A 472 8.24 -29.13 3.90
N GLY A 473 7.96 -30.31 4.48
CA GLY A 473 8.94 -31.11 5.24
C GLY A 473 8.37 -32.30 6.03
N GLY A 474 7.17 -32.78 5.70
CA GLY A 474 6.55 -33.90 6.42
C GLY A 474 6.41 -33.64 7.93
N ALA A 475 6.75 -34.62 8.76
CA ALA A 475 6.68 -34.50 10.23
C ALA A 475 7.50 -33.33 10.81
N ARG A 476 8.58 -32.88 10.13
CA ARG A 476 9.37 -31.70 10.53
C ARG A 476 8.53 -30.43 10.61
N GLY A 477 7.44 -30.37 9.82
CA GLY A 477 6.50 -29.25 9.83
C GLY A 477 5.80 -29.00 11.17
N PHE A 478 5.88 -29.90 12.15
CA PHE A 478 5.42 -29.57 13.52
C PHE A 478 6.23 -28.43 14.16
N ALA A 479 7.45 -28.15 13.70
CA ALA A 479 8.23 -27.02 14.14
C ALA A 479 7.54 -25.69 13.79
N HIS A 480 6.79 -25.62 12.69
CA HIS A 480 5.99 -24.44 12.32
C HIS A 480 5.05 -24.01 13.43
N LEU A 481 4.41 -24.97 14.12
CA LEU A 481 3.50 -24.66 15.23
C LEU A 481 4.22 -24.02 16.43
N GLY A 482 5.47 -24.41 16.67
CA GLY A 482 6.33 -23.82 17.69
C GLY A 482 6.72 -22.37 17.32
N VAL A 483 7.13 -22.15 16.07
CA VAL A 483 7.45 -20.81 15.55
C VAL A 483 6.23 -19.89 15.63
N ILE A 484 5.06 -20.34 15.17
CA ILE A 484 3.81 -19.56 15.23
C ILE A 484 3.48 -19.16 16.66
N ARG A 485 3.61 -20.09 17.62
CA ARG A 485 3.38 -19.77 19.04
C ARG A 485 4.35 -18.69 19.54
N ALA A 486 5.63 -18.79 19.20
CA ALA A 486 6.61 -17.77 19.59
C ALA A 486 6.25 -16.40 18.99
N LEU A 487 5.88 -16.33 17.71
CA LEU A 487 5.41 -15.09 17.08
C LEU A 487 4.20 -14.48 17.82
N GLU A 488 3.20 -15.31 18.16
CA GLU A 488 2.02 -14.90 18.92
C GLU A 488 2.38 -14.37 20.32
N GLU A 489 3.25 -15.06 21.06
CA GLU A 489 3.69 -14.65 22.41
C GLU A 489 4.50 -13.34 22.39
N PHE A 490 5.24 -13.06 21.32
CA PHE A 490 5.96 -11.80 21.12
C PHE A 490 5.09 -10.68 20.52
N GLY A 491 3.82 -10.96 20.20
CA GLY A 491 2.90 -9.97 19.61
C GLY A 491 3.26 -9.58 18.18
N ILE A 492 3.98 -10.43 17.44
CA ILE A 492 4.29 -10.19 16.03
C ILE A 492 3.06 -10.55 15.20
N PRO A 493 2.47 -9.60 14.45
CA PRO A 493 1.25 -9.86 13.71
C PRO A 493 1.49 -10.82 12.54
N ILE A 494 0.50 -11.66 12.24
CA ILE A 494 0.44 -12.49 11.04
C ILE A 494 -0.85 -12.12 10.32
N ASP A 495 -0.73 -11.38 9.22
CA ASP A 495 -1.87 -10.83 8.48
C ASP A 495 -2.33 -11.77 7.36
N MET A 496 -1.42 -12.60 6.87
CA MET A 496 -1.63 -13.56 5.79
C MET A 496 -0.69 -14.74 5.93
N VAL A 497 -1.12 -15.90 5.46
CA VAL A 497 -0.33 -17.14 5.58
C VAL A 497 -0.42 -17.98 4.32
N CYS A 498 0.67 -18.60 3.91
CA CYS A 498 0.65 -19.58 2.85
C CYS A 498 1.55 -20.78 3.14
N GLY A 499 1.39 -21.86 2.37
CA GLY A 499 2.31 -22.98 2.50
C GLY A 499 2.24 -24.01 1.39
N ALA A 500 3.22 -24.92 1.44
CA ALA A 500 3.32 -26.09 0.58
C ALA A 500 3.38 -27.36 1.44
N SER A 501 2.76 -28.44 0.99
CA SER A 501 2.77 -29.73 1.70
C SER A 501 2.31 -29.56 3.16
N ILE A 502 3.06 -30.08 4.14
CA ILE A 502 2.73 -29.91 5.58
C ILE A 502 2.54 -28.45 5.99
N GLY A 503 3.25 -27.51 5.36
CA GLY A 503 3.06 -26.07 5.61
C GLY A 503 1.66 -25.58 5.25
N ALA A 504 1.02 -26.19 4.24
CA ALA A 504 -0.38 -25.90 3.91
C ALA A 504 -1.35 -26.37 5.01
N ILE A 505 -1.04 -27.48 5.69
CA ILE A 505 -1.85 -27.96 6.82
C ILE A 505 -1.78 -26.95 7.97
N MET A 506 -0.56 -26.58 8.38
CA MET A 506 -0.32 -25.68 9.50
C MET A 506 -0.87 -24.28 9.23
N GLY A 507 -0.65 -23.78 8.00
CA GLY A 507 -1.17 -22.49 7.57
C GLY A 507 -2.70 -22.46 7.49
N GLY A 508 -3.32 -23.56 7.09
CA GLY A 508 -4.79 -23.70 7.10
C GLY A 508 -5.36 -23.60 8.51
N PHE A 509 -4.72 -24.26 9.50
CA PHE A 509 -5.15 -24.16 10.89
C PHE A 509 -4.97 -22.75 11.48
N LEU A 510 -3.85 -22.09 11.16
CA LEU A 510 -3.61 -20.71 11.57
C LEU A 510 -4.65 -19.77 10.96
N ALA A 511 -4.96 -19.92 9.67
CA ALA A 511 -5.92 -19.08 8.98
C ALA A 511 -7.38 -19.28 9.45
N MET A 512 -7.71 -20.45 10.00
CA MET A 512 -8.96 -20.69 10.71
C MET A 512 -9.05 -19.99 12.07
N GLY A 513 -7.98 -19.36 12.55
CA GLY A 513 -7.94 -18.70 13.86
C GLY A 513 -7.85 -19.68 15.04
N LEU A 514 -7.43 -20.92 14.82
CA LEU A 514 -7.27 -21.91 15.89
C LEU A 514 -6.10 -21.54 16.79
N ASP A 515 -6.27 -21.57 18.12
CA ASP A 515 -5.19 -21.34 19.08
C ASP A 515 -4.11 -22.44 19.07
N HIS A 516 -2.95 -22.16 19.66
CA HIS A 516 -1.81 -23.09 19.62
C HIS A 516 -2.13 -24.49 20.21
N GLN A 517 -2.97 -24.56 21.25
CA GLN A 517 -3.34 -25.83 21.89
C GLN A 517 -4.23 -26.67 20.97
N THR A 518 -5.19 -26.03 20.32
CA THR A 518 -6.12 -26.63 19.37
C THR A 518 -5.38 -27.09 18.13
N ARG A 519 -4.46 -26.27 17.59
CA ARG A 519 -3.60 -26.67 16.45
C ARG A 519 -2.79 -27.93 16.77
N MET A 520 -2.18 -28.00 17.96
CA MET A 520 -1.45 -29.18 18.43
C MET A 520 -2.35 -30.41 18.59
N LYS A 521 -3.54 -30.24 19.18
CA LYS A 521 -4.54 -31.30 19.34
C LYS A 521 -4.98 -31.88 18.00
N GLU A 522 -5.28 -31.02 17.02
CA GLU A 522 -5.69 -31.46 15.69
C GLU A 522 -4.54 -32.19 14.97
N CYS A 523 -3.30 -31.71 15.08
CA CYS A 523 -2.14 -32.41 14.52
C CYS A 523 -1.92 -33.78 15.16
N ARG A 524 -2.04 -33.89 16.48
CA ARG A 524 -1.93 -35.18 17.19
C ARG A 524 -2.99 -36.17 16.71
N LYS A 525 -4.26 -35.76 16.67
CA LYS A 525 -5.35 -36.61 16.17
C LYS A 525 -5.13 -37.07 14.73
N GLY A 526 -4.59 -36.20 13.88
CA GLY A 526 -4.45 -36.47 12.44
C GLY A 526 -3.22 -37.27 12.03
N PHE A 527 -2.15 -37.21 12.82
CA PHE A 527 -0.85 -37.77 12.43
C PHE A 527 -0.23 -38.71 13.48
N VAL A 528 -0.65 -38.63 14.75
CA VAL A 528 -0.08 -39.45 15.84
C VAL A 528 -1.04 -40.54 16.28
N ASP A 529 -2.29 -40.16 16.58
CA ASP A 529 -3.30 -41.08 17.12
C ASP A 529 -3.83 -42.04 16.06
N ILE A 530 -3.71 -41.66 14.79
CA ILE A 530 -4.03 -42.47 13.62
C ILE A 530 -2.81 -42.58 12.71
N ASN A 531 -2.75 -43.66 11.90
CA ASN A 531 -1.80 -43.75 10.81
C ASN A 531 -2.46 -43.27 9.50
N PRO A 532 -2.25 -42.02 9.05
CA PRO A 532 -2.89 -41.48 7.86
C PRO A 532 -2.47 -42.19 6.56
N LEU A 533 -1.33 -42.90 6.59
CA LEU A 533 -0.79 -43.69 5.47
C LEU A 533 -1.10 -45.20 5.63
N GLY A 534 -2.01 -45.57 6.53
CA GLY A 534 -2.31 -46.97 6.86
C GLY A 534 -3.19 -47.71 5.84
N ASP A 535 -3.73 -47.04 4.81
CA ASP A 535 -4.66 -47.64 3.83
C ASP A 535 -3.98 -48.06 2.52
N TYR A 536 -3.10 -49.05 2.63
CA TYR A 536 -2.29 -49.57 1.51
C TYR A 536 -3.14 -50.04 0.30
N THR A 537 -2.54 -49.94 -0.89
CA THR A 537 -3.12 -50.42 -2.16
C THR A 537 -2.07 -51.10 -3.04
N LEU A 538 -2.51 -51.73 -4.13
CA LEU A 538 -1.60 -52.24 -5.15
C LEU A 538 -0.87 -51.06 -5.83
N PRO A 539 0.48 -51.10 -5.92
CA PRO A 539 1.31 -49.94 -6.32
C PRO A 539 1.32 -49.73 -7.84
N LEU A 540 0.14 -49.61 -8.45
CA LEU A 540 -0.03 -49.26 -9.87
C LEU A 540 0.05 -47.75 -10.10
N VAL A 541 -0.44 -46.97 -9.13
CA VAL A 541 -0.49 -45.49 -9.17
C VAL A 541 0.14 -44.88 -7.92
N ALA A 542 -0.15 -45.44 -6.75
CA ALA A 542 0.33 -44.96 -5.45
C ALA A 542 0.42 -46.12 -4.45
N LEU A 543 1.16 -45.94 -3.34
CA LEU A 543 1.28 -46.95 -2.27
C LEU A 543 0.03 -47.02 -1.37
N VAL A 544 -0.73 -45.92 -1.24
CA VAL A 544 -1.91 -45.86 -0.37
C VAL A 544 -3.14 -45.26 -1.06
N LYS A 545 -4.34 -45.68 -0.65
CA LYS A 545 -5.62 -45.21 -1.21
C LYS A 545 -5.96 -43.78 -0.80
N SER A 546 -5.33 -43.27 0.27
CA SER A 546 -5.50 -41.92 0.80
C SER A 546 -6.91 -41.59 1.36
N LYS A 547 -7.78 -42.59 1.53
CA LYS A 547 -9.14 -42.44 2.08
C LYS A 547 -9.11 -42.06 3.56
N ILE A 548 -8.16 -42.61 4.33
CA ILE A 548 -8.00 -42.26 5.75
C ILE A 548 -7.62 -40.78 5.86
N LEU A 549 -6.62 -40.35 5.09
CA LEU A 549 -6.17 -38.96 5.03
C LEU A 549 -7.29 -38.01 4.58
N ASP A 550 -8.03 -38.33 3.52
CA ASP A 550 -9.16 -37.53 3.03
C ASP A 550 -10.22 -37.33 4.12
N ARG A 551 -10.59 -38.42 4.80
CA ARG A 551 -11.57 -38.37 5.90
C ARG A 551 -11.06 -37.50 7.04
N GLN A 552 -9.79 -37.63 7.40
CA GLN A 552 -9.21 -36.88 8.50
C GLN A 552 -9.14 -35.38 8.19
N LEU A 553 -8.67 -35.00 7.01
CA LEU A 553 -8.64 -33.58 6.60
C LEU A 553 -10.05 -32.99 6.57
N LYS A 554 -11.04 -33.76 6.09
CA LYS A 554 -12.44 -33.31 6.09
C LYS A 554 -13.01 -33.17 7.51
N LEU A 555 -12.59 -34.00 8.46
CA LEU A 555 -12.98 -33.86 9.87
C LEU A 555 -12.33 -32.65 10.54
N GLN A 556 -11.05 -32.40 10.26
CA GLN A 556 -10.28 -31.30 10.85
C GLN A 556 -10.70 -29.93 10.32
N TYR A 557 -10.90 -29.81 9.01
CA TYR A 557 -11.27 -28.54 8.37
C TYR A 557 -12.79 -28.36 8.21
N GLY A 558 -13.58 -29.42 8.38
CA GLY A 558 -15.03 -29.38 8.18
C GLY A 558 -15.41 -28.89 6.78
N ASP A 559 -16.40 -28.00 6.74
CA ASP A 559 -16.87 -27.33 5.53
C ASP A 559 -16.15 -26.00 5.26
N ALA A 560 -15.04 -25.73 5.95
CA ALA A 560 -14.26 -24.51 5.74
C ALA A 560 -13.83 -24.36 4.28
N ARG A 561 -13.95 -23.14 3.77
CA ARG A 561 -13.53 -22.75 2.43
C ARG A 561 -12.45 -21.68 2.57
N ILE A 562 -11.52 -21.63 1.63
CA ILE A 562 -10.35 -20.74 1.74
C ILE A 562 -10.76 -19.27 1.83
N GLU A 563 -11.76 -18.87 1.05
CA GLU A 563 -12.29 -17.50 1.09
C GLU A 563 -13.03 -17.16 2.38
N ASP A 564 -13.36 -18.14 3.20
CA ASP A 564 -14.12 -18.02 4.46
C ASP A 564 -13.18 -18.03 5.69
N LEU A 565 -11.86 -17.97 5.52
CA LEU A 565 -10.87 -18.01 6.60
C LEU A 565 -10.60 -16.63 7.19
N TRP A 566 -10.35 -16.54 8.50
CA TRP A 566 -10.07 -15.27 9.20
C TRP A 566 -8.85 -14.53 8.65
N LEU A 567 -7.80 -15.28 8.29
CA LEU A 567 -6.63 -14.73 7.61
C LEU A 567 -6.66 -15.08 6.13
N ASN A 568 -6.13 -14.17 5.31
CA ASN A 568 -5.90 -14.47 3.90
C ASN A 568 -4.94 -15.66 3.79
N PHE A 569 -5.41 -16.74 3.17
CA PHE A 569 -4.67 -17.97 3.01
C PHE A 569 -4.61 -18.44 1.55
N PHE A 570 -3.48 -19.03 1.19
CA PHE A 570 -3.39 -19.87 0.01
C PHE A 570 -2.39 -21.00 0.21
N CYS A 571 -2.53 -22.06 -0.56
CA CYS A 571 -1.49 -23.09 -0.66
C CYS A 571 -1.18 -23.41 -2.11
N VAL A 572 -0.03 -24.04 -2.34
CA VAL A 572 0.41 -24.40 -3.69
C VAL A 572 0.39 -25.92 -3.90
N SER A 573 0.05 -26.35 -5.12
CA SER A 573 0.22 -27.72 -5.59
C SER A 573 0.88 -27.70 -6.97
N SER A 574 1.36 -28.87 -7.42
CA SER A 574 2.01 -28.99 -8.72
C SER A 574 1.10 -29.73 -9.70
N ASN A 575 0.84 -29.15 -10.88
CA ASN A 575 0.05 -29.82 -11.92
C ASN A 575 0.97 -30.59 -12.87
N LEU A 576 0.93 -31.92 -12.79
CA LEU A 576 1.76 -32.81 -13.61
C LEU A 576 1.38 -32.78 -15.10
N THR A 577 0.15 -32.40 -15.44
CA THR A 577 -0.33 -32.41 -16.82
C THR A 577 0.29 -31.29 -17.65
N ASN A 578 0.58 -30.14 -17.05
CA ASN A 578 1.10 -28.96 -17.77
C ASN A 578 2.36 -28.35 -17.16
N ALA A 579 2.96 -29.01 -16.16
CA ALA A 579 4.15 -28.57 -15.45
C ALA A 579 4.05 -27.15 -14.84
N LYS A 580 2.84 -26.72 -14.44
CA LYS A 580 2.60 -25.42 -13.80
C LYS A 580 2.23 -25.58 -12.34
N MET A 581 2.66 -24.62 -11.54
CA MET A 581 2.16 -24.44 -10.18
C MET A 581 0.70 -24.02 -10.19
N VAL A 582 -0.08 -24.55 -9.25
CA VAL A 582 -1.47 -24.16 -9.00
C VAL A 582 -1.54 -23.50 -7.63
N VAL A 583 -2.04 -22.27 -7.59
CA VAL A 583 -2.26 -21.51 -6.35
C VAL A 583 -3.72 -21.64 -5.94
N HIS A 584 -3.99 -22.31 -4.83
CA HIS A 584 -5.33 -22.53 -4.30
C HIS A 584 -5.73 -21.35 -3.42
N LYS A 585 -6.67 -20.54 -3.91
CA LYS A 585 -7.12 -19.29 -3.25
C LYS A 585 -8.60 -19.28 -2.87
N SER A 586 -9.34 -20.29 -3.28
CA SER A 586 -10.77 -20.44 -3.03
C SER A 586 -11.20 -21.90 -3.15
N GLY A 587 -12.36 -22.22 -2.58
CA GLY A 587 -12.92 -23.57 -2.55
C GLY A 587 -12.68 -24.30 -1.23
N PRO A 588 -13.12 -25.58 -1.14
CA PRO A 588 -13.01 -26.35 0.10
C PRO A 588 -11.55 -26.48 0.55
N LEU A 589 -11.26 -26.01 1.77
CA LEU A 589 -9.89 -25.96 2.32
C LEU A 589 -9.25 -27.34 2.33
N TRP A 590 -9.97 -28.36 2.81
CA TRP A 590 -9.46 -29.72 2.88
C TRP A 590 -9.03 -30.28 1.52
N LYS A 591 -9.69 -29.88 0.41
CA LYS A 591 -9.32 -30.34 -0.95
C LYS A 591 -8.05 -29.68 -1.45
N ALA A 592 -7.89 -28.39 -1.18
CA ALA A 592 -6.69 -27.64 -1.54
C ALA A 592 -5.47 -28.16 -0.77
N VAL A 593 -5.61 -28.34 0.54
CA VAL A 593 -4.59 -28.93 1.40
C VAL A 593 -4.29 -30.36 0.95
N ARG A 594 -5.32 -31.17 0.66
CA ARG A 594 -5.15 -32.54 0.15
C ARG A 594 -4.33 -32.59 -1.15
N ALA A 595 -4.57 -31.66 -2.08
CA ALA A 595 -3.77 -31.54 -3.30
C ALA A 595 -2.32 -31.14 -2.97
N SER A 596 -2.12 -30.17 -2.08
CA SER A 596 -0.81 -29.66 -1.67
C SER A 596 0.07 -30.71 -0.99
N ILE A 597 -0.51 -31.70 -0.31
CA ILE A 597 0.22 -32.78 0.38
C ILE A 597 0.29 -34.10 -0.42
N SER A 598 -0.15 -34.12 -1.68
CA SER A 598 -0.27 -35.34 -2.49
C SER A 598 1.09 -35.84 -3.00
N LEU A 599 1.92 -36.42 -2.11
CA LEU A 599 3.24 -36.92 -2.45
C LEU A 599 3.21 -37.95 -3.61
N PRO A 600 3.87 -37.68 -4.75
CA PRO A 600 3.88 -38.58 -5.90
C PRO A 600 4.35 -39.99 -5.55
N GLY A 601 3.66 -41.01 -6.06
CA GLY A 601 3.97 -42.43 -5.83
C GLY A 601 3.59 -42.95 -4.44
N ILE A 602 3.40 -42.09 -3.44
CA ILE A 602 2.95 -42.49 -2.09
C ILE A 602 1.44 -42.33 -1.99
N LEU A 603 0.94 -41.11 -2.20
CA LEU A 603 -0.48 -40.74 -2.09
C LEU A 603 -1.14 -40.68 -3.47
N MET A 604 -2.45 -40.88 -3.50
CA MET A 604 -3.22 -40.70 -4.72
C MET A 604 -3.17 -39.22 -5.17
N PRO A 605 -2.88 -38.94 -6.44
CA PRO A 605 -2.95 -37.58 -6.99
C PRO A 605 -4.40 -37.08 -7.00
N VAL A 606 -4.58 -35.76 -6.99
CA VAL A 606 -5.90 -35.12 -6.98
C VAL A 606 -6.25 -34.64 -8.38
N PHE A 607 -7.37 -35.12 -8.91
CA PHE A 607 -7.93 -34.59 -10.16
C PHE A 607 -8.63 -33.26 -9.90
N HIS A 608 -8.22 -32.22 -10.62
CA HIS A 608 -8.84 -30.90 -10.52
C HIS A 608 -8.82 -30.18 -11.86
N ARG A 609 -10.00 -29.77 -12.36
CA ARG A 609 -10.17 -29.01 -13.62
C ARG A 609 -9.41 -29.62 -14.82
N GLY A 610 -9.49 -30.95 -14.96
CA GLY A 610 -8.80 -31.68 -16.05
C GLY A 610 -7.28 -31.84 -15.88
N GLY A 611 -6.70 -31.34 -14.79
CA GLY A 611 -5.30 -31.55 -14.44
C GLY A 611 -5.11 -32.58 -13.32
N LEU A 612 -3.92 -33.19 -13.30
CA LEU A 612 -3.50 -34.11 -12.25
C LEU A 612 -2.58 -33.38 -11.26
N LEU A 613 -3.09 -33.11 -10.05
CA LEU A 613 -2.37 -32.37 -9.02
C LEU A 613 -1.64 -33.28 -8.05
N VAL A 614 -0.41 -32.90 -7.73
CA VAL A 614 0.45 -33.52 -6.71
C VAL A 614 1.02 -32.46 -5.76
N ASP A 615 1.82 -32.90 -4.80
CA ASP A 615 2.42 -32.06 -3.76
C ASP A 615 3.02 -30.75 -4.28
N GLY A 616 2.82 -29.66 -3.53
CA GLY A 616 3.33 -28.34 -3.89
C GLY A 616 4.85 -28.26 -3.93
N GLY A 617 5.53 -29.02 -3.06
CA GLY A 617 6.97 -29.05 -2.92
C GLY A 617 7.72 -29.50 -4.17
N VAL A 618 7.06 -30.20 -5.10
CA VAL A 618 7.65 -30.63 -6.38
C VAL A 618 8.11 -29.43 -7.22
N ILE A 619 7.28 -28.39 -7.33
CA ILE A 619 7.62 -27.17 -8.07
C ILE A 619 8.11 -26.06 -7.13
N ASN A 620 7.39 -25.82 -6.02
CA ASN A 620 7.68 -24.71 -5.13
C ASN A 620 7.36 -25.10 -3.66
N ASN A 621 8.41 -25.41 -2.90
CA ASN A 621 8.31 -25.81 -1.49
C ASN A 621 8.26 -24.61 -0.53
N LEU A 622 8.61 -23.42 -1.01
CA LEU A 622 8.71 -22.18 -0.23
C LEU A 622 8.04 -21.04 -1.01
N PRO A 623 6.70 -20.97 -1.08
CA PRO A 623 5.96 -20.09 -1.99
C PRO A 623 5.96 -18.60 -1.58
N ALA A 624 7.12 -18.07 -1.18
CA ALA A 624 7.31 -16.68 -0.77
C ALA A 624 7.31 -15.72 -1.96
N ASP A 625 7.76 -16.16 -3.13
CA ASP A 625 7.63 -15.44 -4.40
C ASP A 625 6.15 -15.16 -4.72
N VAL A 626 5.27 -16.16 -4.50
CA VAL A 626 3.83 -16.01 -4.68
C VAL A 626 3.25 -15.04 -3.65
N MET A 627 3.68 -15.13 -2.39
CA MET A 627 3.26 -14.20 -1.32
C MET A 627 3.62 -12.76 -1.67
N LYS A 628 4.89 -12.52 -2.03
CA LYS A 628 5.43 -11.20 -2.40
C LYS A 628 4.71 -10.59 -3.59
N ASN A 629 4.54 -11.36 -4.66
CA ASN A 629 3.87 -10.88 -5.86
C ASN A 629 2.38 -10.59 -5.64
N ARG A 630 1.75 -11.29 -4.69
CA ARG A 630 0.30 -11.17 -4.45
C ARG A 630 -0.04 -10.06 -3.48
N TYR A 631 0.71 -9.92 -2.40
CA TYR A 631 0.36 -9.05 -1.29
C TYR A 631 1.45 -8.03 -0.92
N GLY A 632 2.72 -8.30 -1.26
CA GLY A 632 3.86 -7.48 -0.82
C GLY A 632 4.06 -7.54 0.70
N GLY A 633 4.57 -6.46 1.27
CA GLY A 633 4.79 -6.32 2.71
C GLY A 633 6.01 -7.07 3.25
N PHE A 634 6.06 -7.26 4.57
CA PHE A 634 7.13 -7.94 5.28
C PHE A 634 6.87 -9.45 5.30
N ILE A 635 7.78 -10.25 4.76
CA ILE A 635 7.62 -11.69 4.56
C ILE A 635 8.56 -12.44 5.49
N MET A 636 7.96 -13.24 6.38
CA MET A 636 8.63 -14.23 7.21
C MET A 636 8.48 -15.61 6.60
N LEU A 637 9.59 -16.33 6.45
CA LEU A 637 9.63 -17.68 5.90
C LEU A 637 10.09 -18.67 6.97
N VAL A 638 9.37 -19.79 7.13
CA VAL A 638 9.79 -20.91 7.97
C VAL A 638 10.14 -22.10 7.08
N ASP A 639 11.42 -22.46 7.07
CA ASP A 639 11.93 -23.61 6.32
C ASP A 639 12.34 -24.72 7.29
N VAL A 640 11.70 -25.88 7.11
CA VAL A 640 11.91 -27.09 7.92
C VAL A 640 12.59 -28.19 7.10
N SER A 641 13.12 -27.83 5.92
CA SER A 641 13.86 -28.75 5.05
C SER A 641 15.36 -28.53 5.21
N PRO A 642 16.12 -29.55 5.63
CA PRO A 642 17.57 -29.47 5.72
C PRO A 642 18.19 -29.33 4.32
N ASP A 643 19.19 -28.44 4.19
CA ASP A 643 19.93 -28.26 2.93
C ASP A 643 20.62 -29.57 2.52
N GLU A 644 21.11 -30.35 3.50
CA GLU A 644 21.71 -31.68 3.34
C GLU A 644 20.88 -32.79 4.01
N ASP A 645 19.76 -33.18 3.38
CA ASP A 645 18.85 -34.20 3.93
C ASP A 645 19.36 -35.65 3.76
N LEU A 646 20.28 -35.90 2.82
CA LEU A 646 20.73 -37.24 2.47
C LEU A 646 22.26 -37.33 2.59
N GLN A 647 22.72 -37.76 3.77
CA GLN A 647 24.14 -37.98 4.05
C GLN A 647 24.54 -39.43 3.79
N MET A 648 25.60 -39.64 3.01
CA MET A 648 26.20 -40.96 2.84
C MET A 648 27.15 -41.27 4.01
N PRO A 649 27.18 -42.51 4.53
CA PRO A 649 28.15 -42.90 5.55
C PRO A 649 29.57 -42.66 5.06
N LYS A 650 30.42 -42.06 5.91
CA LYS A 650 31.84 -41.87 5.61
C LYS A 650 32.51 -43.23 5.36
N GLY A 651 33.27 -43.34 4.26
CA GLY A 651 34.03 -44.54 3.89
C GLY A 651 33.24 -45.62 3.15
N LEU A 652 32.10 -45.28 2.56
CA LEU A 652 31.26 -46.20 1.79
C LEU A 652 31.27 -45.84 0.30
N ASP A 653 32.12 -46.48 -0.49
CA ASP A 653 32.29 -46.17 -1.93
C ASP A 653 31.22 -46.83 -2.84
N ARG A 654 30.48 -47.82 -2.32
CA ARG A 654 29.42 -48.54 -3.04
C ARG A 654 28.30 -48.97 -2.09
N ILE A 655 27.06 -49.01 -2.58
CA ILE A 655 25.92 -49.56 -1.82
C ILE A 655 26.18 -51.05 -1.58
N PRO A 656 26.15 -51.55 -0.32
CA PRO A 656 26.40 -52.95 -0.03
C PRO A 656 25.32 -53.86 -0.64
N SER A 657 25.65 -55.12 -0.86
CA SER A 657 24.67 -56.10 -1.37
C SER A 657 23.45 -56.21 -0.47
N THR A 658 22.28 -56.50 -1.05
CA THR A 658 21.01 -56.65 -0.32
C THR A 658 21.13 -57.65 0.84
N ARG A 659 21.89 -58.73 0.64
CA ARG A 659 22.20 -59.72 1.69
C ARG A 659 23.00 -59.11 2.84
N SER A 660 24.01 -58.29 2.56
CA SER A 660 24.82 -57.60 3.57
C SER A 660 23.99 -56.59 4.37
N LEU A 661 23.11 -55.84 3.70
CA LEU A 661 22.19 -54.91 4.35
C LEU A 661 21.21 -55.65 5.27
N LEU A 662 20.57 -56.73 4.79
CA LEU A 662 19.65 -57.54 5.57
C LEU A 662 20.35 -58.15 6.79
N TRP A 663 21.54 -58.72 6.59
CA TRP A 663 22.33 -59.33 7.66
C TRP A 663 22.77 -58.30 8.71
N SER A 664 23.13 -57.08 8.30
CA SER A 664 23.46 -55.97 9.22
C SER A 664 22.26 -55.48 10.05
N ARG A 665 21.03 -55.69 9.56
CA ARG A 665 19.79 -55.34 10.28
C ARG A 665 19.37 -56.41 11.28
N ILE A 666 19.65 -57.68 10.98
CA ILE A 666 19.23 -58.84 11.79
C ILE A 666 20.28 -59.17 12.88
N ASN A 667 21.56 -58.87 12.67
CA ASN A 667 22.59 -59.15 13.66
C ASN A 667 22.71 -58.04 14.73
N PRO A 668 22.39 -58.31 16.02
CA PRO A 668 22.46 -57.30 17.08
C PRO A 668 23.88 -56.87 17.47
N ARG A 669 24.93 -57.60 17.04
CA ARG A 669 26.34 -57.30 17.36
C ARG A 669 27.07 -56.44 16.33
N LYS A 670 26.48 -56.15 15.16
CA LYS A 670 27.10 -55.26 14.15
C LYS A 670 26.44 -53.88 14.16
N LYS A 671 27.23 -52.84 13.88
CA LYS A 671 26.70 -51.51 13.55
C LYS A 671 25.79 -51.63 12.33
N LYS A 672 24.55 -51.16 12.46
CA LYS A 672 23.60 -51.08 11.35
C LYS A 672 24.19 -50.19 10.26
N ILE A 673 24.27 -50.72 9.04
CA ILE A 673 24.70 -49.92 7.90
C ILE A 673 23.53 -48.99 7.55
N GLN A 674 23.71 -47.69 7.74
CA GLN A 674 22.73 -46.68 7.38
C GLN A 674 22.87 -46.37 5.89
N VAL A 675 21.91 -46.81 5.09
CA VAL A 675 21.79 -46.39 3.68
C VAL A 675 20.40 -45.78 3.48
N PRO A 676 20.26 -44.75 2.64
CA PRO A 676 18.95 -44.17 2.33
C PRO A 676 17.98 -45.22 1.79
N GLY A 677 16.73 -45.18 2.23
CA GLY A 677 15.67 -46.01 1.68
C GLY A 677 15.26 -45.57 0.28
N ILE A 678 14.52 -46.43 -0.44
CA ILE A 678 13.98 -46.08 -1.76
C ILE A 678 13.09 -44.84 -1.70
N LEU A 679 12.28 -44.70 -0.63
CA LEU A 679 11.42 -43.54 -0.42
C LEU A 679 12.24 -42.27 -0.20
N ASP A 680 13.33 -42.33 0.57
CA ASP A 680 14.21 -41.18 0.82
C ASP A 680 14.86 -40.70 -0.47
N ILE A 681 15.34 -41.64 -1.30
CA ILE A 681 15.94 -41.34 -2.62
C ILE A 681 14.91 -40.72 -3.56
N MET A 682 13.70 -41.30 -3.64
CA MET A 682 12.62 -40.77 -4.47
C MET A 682 12.23 -39.35 -4.04
N MET A 683 11.99 -39.15 -2.74
CA MET A 683 11.61 -37.85 -2.18
C MET A 683 12.69 -36.80 -2.42
N ARG A 684 13.97 -37.14 -2.21
CA ARG A 684 15.08 -36.22 -2.48
C ARG A 684 15.18 -35.84 -3.95
N THR A 685 14.91 -36.79 -4.86
CA THR A 685 14.91 -36.53 -6.30
C THR A 685 13.77 -35.59 -6.71
N ILE A 686 12.56 -35.81 -6.17
CA ILE A 686 11.37 -35.00 -6.44
C ILE A 686 11.56 -33.56 -5.97
N LEU A 687 12.14 -33.36 -4.78
CA LEU A 687 12.29 -32.03 -4.18
C LEU A 687 13.54 -31.27 -4.65
N LEU A 688 14.42 -31.90 -5.43
CA LEU A 688 15.74 -31.37 -5.78
C LEU A 688 15.67 -29.99 -6.47
N SER A 689 14.74 -29.82 -7.42
CA SER A 689 14.55 -28.55 -8.12
C SER A 689 14.12 -27.43 -7.17
N SER A 690 13.25 -27.76 -6.24
CA SER A 690 12.69 -26.82 -5.26
C SER A 690 13.74 -26.39 -4.23
N ILE A 691 14.58 -27.33 -3.78
CA ILE A 691 15.74 -27.05 -2.92
C ILE A 691 16.76 -26.16 -3.65
N HIS A 692 16.99 -26.37 -4.94
CA HIS A 692 17.89 -25.49 -5.71
C HIS A 692 17.36 -24.06 -5.81
N GLN A 693 16.04 -23.88 -5.88
CA GLN A 693 15.40 -22.56 -5.90
C GLN A 693 15.37 -21.88 -4.53
N SER A 694 15.43 -22.63 -3.42
CA SER A 694 15.34 -22.09 -2.06
C SER A 694 16.38 -21.01 -1.78
N GLY A 695 17.61 -21.16 -2.29
CA GLY A 695 18.69 -20.18 -2.10
C GLY A 695 18.40 -18.80 -2.72
N LYS A 696 17.60 -18.73 -3.79
CA LYS A 696 17.14 -17.45 -4.35
C LYS A 696 16.03 -16.87 -3.49
N ILE A 697 15.06 -17.70 -3.11
CA ILE A 697 13.90 -17.31 -2.31
C ILE A 697 14.34 -16.78 -0.93
N LYS A 698 15.34 -17.40 -0.29
CA LYS A 698 15.90 -16.97 1.00
C LYS A 698 16.47 -15.53 0.94
N LYS A 699 16.87 -15.03 -0.23
CA LYS A 699 17.35 -13.65 -0.42
C LYS A 699 16.22 -12.65 -0.67
N GLU A 700 15.03 -13.12 -1.00
CA GLU A 700 13.89 -12.29 -1.38
C GLU A 700 12.92 -12.02 -0.22
N VAL A 701 13.10 -12.71 0.91
CA VAL A 701 12.30 -12.57 2.14
C VAL A 701 12.98 -11.65 3.15
N ASP A 702 12.17 -10.99 3.98
CA ASP A 702 12.67 -10.04 4.99
C ASP A 702 13.18 -10.74 6.25
N HIS A 703 12.62 -11.91 6.57
CA HIS A 703 13.12 -12.75 7.64
C HIS A 703 12.92 -14.25 7.39
N PHE A 704 13.84 -15.06 7.91
CA PHE A 704 13.94 -16.48 7.66
C PHE A 704 14.20 -17.24 8.96
N PHE A 705 13.25 -18.09 9.35
CA PHE A 705 13.37 -19.03 10.46
C PHE A 705 13.84 -20.39 9.94
N TYR A 706 14.90 -20.92 10.56
CA TYR A 706 15.44 -22.24 10.25
C TYR A 706 15.52 -23.12 11.49
N PRO A 707 14.37 -23.61 12.00
CA PRO A 707 14.35 -24.43 13.20
C PRO A 707 15.15 -25.74 13.00
N PRO A 708 15.92 -26.18 14.01
CA PRO A 708 16.78 -27.35 13.91
C PRO A 708 15.96 -28.63 13.79
N THR A 709 15.85 -29.15 12.56
CA THR A 709 14.99 -30.29 12.21
C THR A 709 15.72 -31.43 11.50
N GLU A 710 17.04 -31.32 11.34
CA GLU A 710 17.93 -32.29 10.67
C GLU A 710 17.85 -33.69 11.30
N GLY A 711 17.64 -33.74 12.62
CA GLY A 711 17.59 -35.00 13.39
C GLY A 711 16.28 -35.79 13.26
N PHE A 712 15.28 -35.27 12.55
CA PHE A 712 13.96 -35.90 12.41
C PHE A 712 13.73 -36.34 10.96
N GLY A 713 13.11 -37.50 10.74
CA GLY A 713 12.69 -37.95 9.42
C GLY A 713 11.36 -37.33 8.97
N LEU A 714 11.09 -37.35 7.66
CA LEU A 714 9.84 -36.83 7.08
C LEU A 714 8.57 -37.57 7.56
N LEU A 715 8.71 -38.78 8.09
CA LEU A 715 7.60 -39.64 8.55
C LEU A 715 7.58 -39.86 10.07
N ASP A 716 8.41 -39.14 10.83
CA ASP A 716 8.54 -39.29 12.29
C ASP A 716 7.39 -38.62 13.06
N PHE A 717 6.13 -38.86 12.64
CA PHE A 717 4.97 -38.16 13.18
C PHE A 717 4.81 -38.35 14.70
N LYS A 718 5.25 -39.49 15.25
CA LYS A 718 5.23 -39.79 16.69
C LYS A 718 6.12 -38.86 17.53
N LEU A 719 7.05 -38.13 16.90
CA LEU A 719 7.93 -37.17 17.56
C LEU A 719 7.37 -35.74 17.60
N LEU A 720 6.06 -35.58 17.36
CA LEU A 720 5.35 -34.30 17.32
C LEU A 720 5.78 -33.33 18.43
N ASP A 721 5.75 -33.74 19.70
CA ASP A 721 6.07 -32.84 20.82
C ASP A 721 7.53 -32.35 20.79
N LYS A 722 8.47 -33.22 20.40
CA LYS A 722 9.89 -32.86 20.32
C LYS A 722 10.16 -31.89 19.19
N ILE A 723 9.55 -32.12 18.03
CA ILE A 723 9.70 -31.26 16.85
C ILE A 723 9.05 -29.90 17.10
N TYR A 724 7.86 -29.89 17.70
CA TYR A 724 7.17 -28.69 18.14
C TYR A 724 8.02 -27.85 19.10
N GLN A 725 8.57 -28.49 20.15
CA GLN A 725 9.38 -27.82 21.15
C GLN A 725 10.67 -27.25 20.55
N ALA A 726 11.33 -28.01 19.66
CA ALA A 726 12.52 -27.53 18.95
C ALA A 726 12.23 -26.26 18.12
N GLY A 727 11.09 -26.22 17.42
CA GLY A 727 10.66 -25.03 16.69
C GLY A 727 10.35 -23.83 17.60
N TYR A 728 9.71 -24.07 18.75
CA TYR A 728 9.39 -23.02 19.72
C TYR A 728 10.64 -22.45 20.38
N GLU A 729 11.54 -23.28 20.90
CA GLU A 729 12.77 -22.84 21.56
C GLU A 729 13.67 -22.04 20.62
N TYR A 730 13.83 -22.52 19.39
CA TYR A 730 14.58 -21.82 18.35
C TYR A 730 14.01 -20.42 18.08
N ALA A 731 12.71 -20.35 17.75
CA ALA A 731 12.08 -19.07 17.42
C ALA A 731 12.04 -18.14 18.64
N PHE A 732 11.80 -18.67 19.84
CA PHE A 732 11.82 -17.88 21.07
C PHE A 732 13.20 -17.23 21.29
N GLN A 733 14.30 -17.98 21.14
CA GLN A 733 15.66 -17.44 21.27
C GLN A 733 15.95 -16.38 20.20
N GLU A 734 15.57 -16.65 18.95
CA GLU A 734 15.77 -15.71 17.84
C GLU A 734 14.99 -14.40 18.07
N LEU A 735 13.72 -14.49 18.46
CA LEU A 735 12.86 -13.36 18.76
C LEU A 735 13.23 -12.64 20.05
N GLN A 736 13.80 -13.34 21.04
CA GLN A 736 14.32 -12.71 22.25
C GLN A 736 15.53 -11.84 21.92
N GLY A 737 16.39 -12.29 20.99
CA GLY A 737 17.46 -11.47 20.41
C GLY A 737 16.92 -10.22 19.72
N TRP A 738 15.77 -10.33 19.04
CA TRP A 738 15.08 -9.15 18.49
C TRP A 738 14.62 -8.22 19.61
N LYS A 739 14.00 -8.75 20.66
CA LYS A 739 13.47 -7.96 21.79
C LYS A 739 14.57 -7.18 22.54
N MET A 740 15.73 -7.80 22.75
CA MET A 740 16.88 -7.14 23.41
C MET A 740 17.56 -6.07 22.55
N LEU A 741 17.43 -6.14 21.22
CA LEU A 741 17.82 -5.07 20.31
C LEU A 741 16.72 -3.99 20.17
N THR A 742 15.48 -4.25 20.63
CA THR A 742 14.28 -3.46 20.32
C THR A 742 13.62 -2.75 21.52
N GLU A 743 14.40 -2.09 22.39
CA GLU A 743 13.84 -0.88 23.03
C GLU A 743 13.69 0.26 22.00
N ASP A 744 14.44 0.21 20.89
CA ASP A 744 14.28 1.16 19.76
C ASP A 744 13.70 0.50 18.48
N LEU A 745 13.88 -0.80 18.25
CA LEU A 745 13.83 -1.39 16.90
C LEU A 745 12.46 -1.75 16.30
N TRP A 746 11.36 -1.82 17.06
CA TRP A 746 10.02 -2.01 16.45
C TRP A 746 9.42 -0.68 15.97
N GLU A 747 9.77 0.44 16.61
CA GLU A 747 9.65 1.75 15.96
C GLU A 747 10.68 1.90 14.83
N PHE A 748 11.90 1.37 15.00
CA PHE A 748 13.01 1.57 14.04
C PHE A 748 12.93 0.78 12.74
N LYS A 749 12.41 -0.46 12.68
CA LYS A 749 12.31 -1.21 11.40
C LYS A 749 11.17 -0.71 10.51
N LEU A 750 10.13 -0.10 11.09
CA LEU A 750 9.17 0.72 10.35
C LEU A 750 9.73 2.11 10.01
N SER A 751 10.74 2.62 10.74
CA SER A 751 11.38 3.92 10.49
C SER A 751 12.71 3.89 9.71
N GLN A 752 13.32 2.73 9.44
CA GLN A 752 14.58 2.62 8.69
C GLN A 752 14.40 2.82 7.18
N SER A 753 13.15 2.89 6.69
CA SER A 753 12.80 3.51 5.41
C SER A 753 12.84 5.05 5.43
N ALA A 754 13.17 5.67 6.57
CA ALA A 754 13.07 7.13 6.80
C ALA A 754 14.37 7.83 7.24
N ARG A 755 15.53 7.16 7.32
CA ARG A 755 16.83 7.85 7.53
C ARG A 755 17.98 7.18 6.76
N HIS A 756 18.00 7.37 5.44
CA HIS A 756 19.17 7.72 4.63
C HIS A 756 18.75 8.43 3.35
#